data_AF-E4V5C7-F1
#
_entry.id   AF-E4V5C7-F1
#
_cell.length_a   1.000
_cell.length_b   1.000
_cell.length_c   1.000
_cell.angle_alpha   90.00
_cell.angle_beta   90.00
_cell.angle_gamma   90.00
#
_symmetry.space_group_name_H-M   'P 1'
#
loop_
_entity.id
_entity.type
_entity.pdbx_description
1 polymer ?
#
loop_
_entity_poly.entity_id
_entity_poly.type
_entity_poly.pdbx_seq_one_letter_code
_entity_poly.pdbx_strand_id
1 'polypeptide(L)'
;MNNLPRYIHAGQAPNSDHITVLIKGLQKVFPKSHKPGKKYQELLRLHKDTPIAEIWNELCSLGYSKPLELKRNNTKRWCKSDMITHFKPYQTVEVVSDESLSSESHIFIDEPLIANANRQVKLDFVIDKGINQPNQDVLHIGEALSVKFHRTLRMPDDDKLHHLPASLGPFPLYSVSEYAERLPAKIVNKGGVFLPMFQREAMWMDFDTLYPQKFALRVFVGKVNAISGKHMDETNDAKEPVQDYIVVPGQKWLDGICTSPGVVKQFVAMPLGSGYTVESQKTGEDRHGGLQIEVIPAYRTGLRKWYFDENQRVDEFFFDDGPFLDEQRTPAELGFKPGDKIRSYPADPIYHTPTTVQEMAKGTVGAKISVTAYYGMMLASASRREILRNLQSDEGLSCTVYGLPPSADSLLWGRPTYEEHGMGELAVQMEDLLDLSKAREVTPEQQNVAAMGLAAGGKLIQDIYRDSNPSTIWNTSAAQIVNVHFLDPFSCEKVTHIVPPPPPVDGAEYIKKGLPFFVVDEQVDNRVDGGDFNDVKSISTINAEKGITAEPSFDPNKPTIIRPCDHQFCNICIKKLEISRSSGDEGDSCWKCPRCGCDVAHVAGFAAPMNLPGEESLKAKVPVHVLKVEDGRAQFQSIRRMRV
;
A
#
# COMPACT_ATOMS: atom_id res chain seq x y z
N MET A 1 -43.04 0.18 -77.56
CA MET A 1 -43.46 1.60 -77.52
C MET A 1 -43.25 2.12 -76.10
N ASN A 2 -42.55 3.26 -76.00
CA ASN A 2 -42.55 4.26 -74.90
C ASN A 2 -41.74 4.03 -73.60
N ASN A 3 -40.43 4.37 -73.67
CA ASN A 3 -39.69 5.46 -72.99
C ASN A 3 -39.91 5.87 -71.50
N LEU A 4 -38.78 5.82 -70.74
CA LEU A 4 -38.15 6.80 -69.79
C LEU A 4 -37.67 6.17 -68.44
N PRO A 5 -36.67 6.74 -67.71
CA PRO A 5 -35.24 6.83 -68.00
C PRO A 5 -34.35 6.12 -66.93
N ARG A 6 -33.06 5.89 -67.27
CA ARG A 6 -32.01 5.38 -66.37
C ARG A 6 -31.70 6.38 -65.25
N TYR A 7 -31.81 5.94 -63.99
CA TYR A 7 -31.20 6.63 -62.84
C TYR A 7 -29.71 6.27 -62.76
N ILE A 8 -28.89 7.31 -62.76
CA ILE A 8 -27.43 7.28 -62.61
C ILE A 8 -27.11 7.17 -61.12
N HIS A 9 -26.22 6.24 -60.76
CA HIS A 9 -25.62 6.13 -59.44
C HIS A 9 -24.99 7.47 -59.02
N ALA A 10 -25.43 8.03 -57.89
CA ALA A 10 -24.75 9.12 -57.21
C ALA A 10 -23.44 8.58 -56.62
N GLY A 11 -22.32 8.91 -57.26
CA GLY A 11 -20.97 8.60 -56.79
C GLY A 11 -20.66 9.34 -55.48
N GLN A 12 -20.09 8.58 -54.54
CA GLN A 12 -19.39 9.09 -53.37
C GLN A 12 -18.26 10.05 -53.81
N ALA A 13 -18.20 11.24 -53.18
CA ALA A 13 -17.07 12.16 -53.34
C ALA A 13 -15.79 11.54 -52.74
N PRO A 14 -14.60 11.78 -53.32
CA PRO A 14 -13.35 11.22 -52.81
C PRO A 14 -13.00 11.83 -51.44
N ASN A 15 -12.86 10.98 -50.43
CA ASN A 15 -12.23 11.31 -49.15
C ASN A 15 -10.79 11.76 -49.42
N SER A 16 -10.50 13.06 -49.43
CA SER A 16 -9.11 13.52 -49.41
C SER A 16 -8.66 13.66 -47.95
N ASP A 17 -7.74 12.81 -47.51
CA ASP A 17 -7.18 12.84 -46.14
C ASP A 17 -6.37 14.11 -45.81
N HIS A 18 -6.23 15.02 -46.77
CA HIS A 18 -5.50 16.27 -46.63
C HIS A 18 -6.41 17.47 -46.86
N ILE A 19 -6.21 18.51 -46.05
CA ILE A 19 -6.91 19.79 -46.11
C ILE A 19 -5.92 20.86 -46.52
N THR A 20 -6.34 21.70 -47.46
CA THR A 20 -5.55 22.82 -47.96
C THR A 20 -5.94 24.11 -47.22
N VAL A 21 -5.01 24.68 -46.46
CA VAL A 21 -5.20 25.90 -45.67
C VAL A 21 -4.54 27.07 -46.39
N LEU A 22 -5.34 28.00 -46.94
CA LEU A 22 -4.86 29.26 -47.50
C LEU A 22 -4.81 30.33 -46.42
N ILE A 23 -3.60 30.72 -46.03
CA ILE A 23 -3.36 31.69 -44.96
C ILE A 23 -3.00 33.04 -45.60
N LYS A 24 -3.81 34.08 -45.34
CA LYS A 24 -3.64 35.43 -45.89
C LYS A 24 -3.13 36.38 -44.81
N GLY A 25 -2.41 37.42 -45.20
CA GLY A 25 -1.99 38.49 -44.27
C GLY A 25 -0.69 38.21 -43.52
N LEU A 26 0.11 37.25 -43.96
CA LEU A 26 1.38 36.86 -43.35
C LEU A 26 2.45 37.94 -43.51
N GLN A 27 3.39 38.00 -42.56
CA GLN A 27 4.55 38.90 -42.56
C GLN A 27 5.85 38.08 -42.42
N LYS A 28 6.89 38.34 -43.22
CA LYS A 28 8.17 37.60 -43.17
C LYS A 28 9.13 38.15 -42.11
N VAL A 29 9.94 37.28 -41.49
CA VAL A 29 10.83 37.66 -40.38
C VAL A 29 12.01 38.51 -40.86
N PHE A 30 12.68 38.19 -41.98
CA PHE A 30 13.66 39.01 -42.76
C PHE A 30 14.35 38.13 -43.84
N PRO A 31 14.95 38.66 -44.96
CA PRO A 31 15.87 39.79 -45.03
C PRO A 31 15.62 40.89 -46.11
N LYS A 32 16.12 42.11 -45.81
CA LYS A 32 16.65 43.22 -46.66
C LYS A 32 15.93 43.72 -47.94
N SER A 33 14.75 43.24 -48.34
CA SER A 33 14.00 43.80 -49.48
C SER A 33 12.54 44.17 -49.15
N HIS A 34 12.26 44.53 -47.89
CA HIS A 34 10.92 44.80 -47.42
C HIS A 34 10.37 46.14 -47.97
N LYS A 35 9.26 46.09 -48.72
CA LYS A 35 8.31 47.20 -48.77
C LYS A 35 7.43 47.10 -47.51
N PRO A 36 7.47 48.04 -46.56
CA PRO A 36 6.57 48.01 -45.41
C PRO A 36 5.11 47.97 -45.89
N GLY A 37 4.30 47.07 -45.31
CA GLY A 37 2.88 46.91 -45.65
C GLY A 37 2.53 45.82 -46.67
N LYS A 38 3.51 45.11 -47.27
CA LYS A 38 3.21 43.99 -48.18
C LYS A 38 2.76 42.76 -47.38
N LYS A 39 1.49 42.39 -47.53
CA LYS A 39 0.90 41.17 -46.95
C LYS A 39 1.16 39.97 -47.88
N TYR A 40 1.58 38.85 -47.31
CA TYR A 40 1.82 37.61 -48.04
C TYR A 40 0.66 36.63 -47.83
N GLN A 41 0.57 35.64 -48.73
CA GLN A 41 -0.33 34.50 -48.59
C GLN A 41 0.45 33.22 -48.82
N GLU A 42 0.13 32.18 -48.05
CA GLU A 42 0.78 30.87 -48.12
C GLU A 42 -0.28 29.77 -48.18
N LEU A 43 0.03 28.69 -48.90
CA LEU A 43 -0.86 27.55 -49.07
C LEU A 43 -0.24 26.31 -48.43
N LEU A 44 -0.77 25.89 -47.29
CA LEU A 44 -0.31 24.68 -46.61
C LEU A 44 -1.24 23.51 -46.94
N ARG A 45 -0.68 22.35 -47.26
CA ARG A 45 -1.43 21.10 -47.42
C ARG A 45 -1.08 20.20 -46.24
N LEU A 46 -2.01 20.07 -45.31
CA LEU A 46 -1.81 19.34 -44.06
C LEU A 46 -2.75 18.13 -44.00
N HIS A 47 -2.35 17.09 -43.29
CA HIS A 47 -3.24 15.97 -43.00
C HIS A 47 -4.41 16.46 -42.12
N LYS A 48 -5.60 15.86 -42.28
CA LYS A 48 -6.81 16.30 -41.58
C LYS A 48 -6.66 16.24 -40.04
N ASP A 49 -5.93 15.24 -39.54
CA ASP A 49 -5.69 15.00 -38.12
C ASP A 49 -4.48 15.77 -37.54
N THR A 50 -3.79 16.58 -38.36
CA THR A 50 -2.66 17.38 -37.89
C THR A 50 -3.15 18.44 -36.90
N PRO A 51 -2.49 18.62 -35.73
CA PRO A 51 -2.75 19.73 -34.82
C PRO A 51 -2.55 21.08 -35.51
N ILE A 52 -3.45 22.05 -35.29
CA ILE A 52 -3.33 23.37 -35.90
C ILE A 52 -2.06 24.11 -35.46
N ALA A 53 -1.46 23.74 -34.32
CA ALA A 53 -0.17 24.28 -33.87
C ALA A 53 0.94 24.10 -34.92
N GLU A 54 0.88 23.04 -35.73
CA GLU A 54 1.85 22.81 -36.82
C GLU A 54 1.76 23.88 -37.91
N ILE A 55 0.61 24.54 -38.09
CA ILE A 55 0.52 25.70 -38.99
C ILE A 55 1.52 26.78 -38.57
N TRP A 56 1.66 27.04 -37.27
CA TRP A 56 2.62 28.03 -36.78
C TRP A 56 4.08 27.56 -36.94
N ASN A 57 4.35 26.26 -36.78
CA ASN A 57 5.68 25.71 -36.97
C ASN A 57 6.11 25.77 -38.45
N GLU A 58 5.22 25.39 -39.37
CA GLU A 58 5.42 25.49 -40.82
C GLU A 58 5.56 26.93 -41.28
N LEU A 59 4.78 27.86 -40.74
CA LEU A 59 4.97 29.28 -41.04
C LEU A 59 6.35 29.76 -40.62
N CYS A 60 6.87 29.31 -39.48
CA CYS A 60 8.22 29.65 -39.03
C CYS A 60 9.31 29.04 -39.91
N SER A 61 9.18 27.76 -40.31
CA SER A 61 10.15 27.11 -41.19
C SER A 61 10.24 27.82 -42.55
N LEU A 62 9.11 28.35 -43.04
CA LEU A 62 9.01 29.15 -44.28
C LEU A 62 9.45 30.62 -44.11
N GLY A 63 9.93 31.01 -42.92
CA GLY A 63 10.45 32.35 -42.64
C GLY A 63 9.38 33.41 -42.38
N TYR A 64 8.15 33.02 -42.02
CA TYR A 64 7.10 33.93 -41.57
C TYR A 64 7.13 34.15 -40.06
N SER A 65 6.75 35.36 -39.65
CA SER A 65 6.53 35.71 -38.25
C SER A 65 5.27 35.00 -37.73
N LYS A 66 5.32 34.56 -36.46
CA LYS A 66 4.22 33.86 -35.80
C LYS A 66 3.03 34.80 -35.61
N PRO A 67 1.86 34.56 -36.25
CA PRO A 67 0.66 35.31 -35.93
C PRO A 67 0.21 35.00 -34.50
N LEU A 68 -0.48 35.95 -33.85
CA LEU A 68 -1.11 35.70 -32.55
C LEU A 68 -2.33 34.78 -32.72
N GLU A 69 -3.15 35.07 -33.74
CA GLU A 69 -4.38 34.34 -34.04
C GLU A 69 -4.54 34.13 -35.54
N LEU A 70 -5.21 33.05 -35.94
CA LEU A 70 -5.77 32.86 -37.28
C LEU A 70 -7.28 33.09 -37.23
N LYS A 71 -7.83 33.86 -38.17
CA LYS A 71 -9.26 34.22 -38.19
C LYS A 71 -9.96 33.72 -39.44
N ARG A 72 -11.18 33.18 -39.29
CA ARG A 72 -12.09 32.85 -40.40
C ARG A 72 -13.39 33.63 -40.25
N ASN A 73 -13.79 34.33 -41.32
CA ASN A 73 -15.07 35.05 -41.44
C ASN A 73 -15.43 35.95 -40.24
N ASN A 74 -14.43 36.63 -39.65
CA ASN A 74 -14.56 37.55 -38.50
C ASN A 74 -15.22 36.99 -37.22
N THR A 75 -15.49 35.69 -37.15
CA THR A 75 -16.28 35.07 -36.06
C THR A 75 -15.54 33.95 -35.36
N LYS A 76 -14.79 33.12 -36.10
CA LYS A 76 -13.95 32.06 -35.52
C LYS A 76 -12.49 32.49 -35.49
N ARG A 77 -11.86 32.34 -34.32
CA ARG A 77 -10.46 32.67 -34.04
C ARG A 77 -9.78 31.41 -33.54
N TRP A 78 -8.54 31.21 -33.95
CA TRP A 78 -7.71 30.14 -33.43
C TRP A 78 -6.33 30.62 -33.00
N CYS A 79 -5.86 30.12 -31.86
CA CYS A 79 -4.52 30.32 -31.32
C CYS A 79 -3.69 29.03 -31.43
N LYS A 80 -2.36 29.16 -31.29
CA LYS A 80 -1.45 28.01 -31.31
C LYS A 80 -1.78 26.96 -30.22
N SER A 81 -2.28 27.41 -29.08
CA SER A 81 -2.58 26.59 -27.90
C SER A 81 -4.04 26.12 -27.82
N ASP A 82 -4.83 26.25 -28.89
CA ASP A 82 -6.24 25.86 -28.82
C ASP A 82 -6.39 24.34 -28.69
N MET A 83 -7.11 23.95 -27.65
CA MET A 83 -7.48 22.58 -27.37
C MET A 83 -8.98 22.39 -27.61
N ILE A 84 -9.38 21.17 -27.92
CA ILE A 84 -10.77 20.75 -27.93
C ILE A 84 -11.02 19.82 -26.76
N THR A 85 -12.09 20.14 -26.07
CA THR A 85 -12.60 19.42 -24.91
C THR A 85 -13.46 18.25 -25.37
N HIS A 86 -13.12 17.06 -24.89
CA HIS A 86 -13.85 15.83 -25.12
C HIS A 86 -14.42 15.31 -23.80
N PHE A 87 -15.54 14.62 -23.91
CA PHE A 87 -16.22 14.00 -22.77
C PHE A 87 -16.08 12.48 -22.86
N LYS A 88 -15.62 11.88 -21.77
CA LYS A 88 -15.64 10.42 -21.61
C LYS A 88 -17.10 9.95 -21.51
N PRO A 89 -17.42 8.77 -22.06
CA PRO A 89 -18.78 8.23 -22.00
C PRO A 89 -19.20 7.96 -20.55
N TYR A 90 -20.48 8.15 -20.24
CA TYR A 90 -21.07 7.75 -18.97
C TYR A 90 -21.59 6.31 -19.04
N GLN A 91 -21.73 5.71 -17.85
CA GLN A 91 -22.50 4.48 -17.65
C GLN A 91 -23.88 4.84 -17.12
N THR A 92 -24.89 4.07 -17.50
CA THR A 92 -26.24 4.22 -16.95
C THR A 92 -26.43 3.17 -15.86
N VAL A 93 -26.81 3.63 -14.67
CA VAL A 93 -27.09 2.80 -13.49
C VAL A 93 -28.59 2.87 -13.22
N GLU A 94 -29.25 1.72 -13.24
CA GLU A 94 -30.70 1.60 -13.00
C GLU A 94 -30.97 1.34 -11.52
N VAL A 95 -31.98 2.02 -10.97
CA VAL A 95 -32.39 1.84 -9.57
C VAL A 95 -33.26 0.60 -9.46
N VAL A 96 -32.93 -0.31 -8.53
CA VAL A 96 -33.66 -1.57 -8.30
C VAL A 96 -34.21 -1.66 -6.88
N SER A 97 -35.28 -2.45 -6.70
CA SER A 97 -35.92 -2.68 -5.40
C SER A 97 -35.44 -3.93 -4.67
N ASP A 98 -34.61 -4.75 -5.31
CA ASP A 98 -34.07 -6.00 -4.76
C ASP A 98 -32.54 -5.87 -4.69
N GLU A 99 -31.99 -6.00 -3.48
CA GLU A 99 -30.55 -5.92 -3.21
C GLU A 99 -29.76 -7.01 -3.96
N SER A 100 -30.35 -8.17 -4.21
CA SER A 100 -29.69 -9.27 -4.93
C SER A 100 -29.40 -8.94 -6.40
N LEU A 101 -30.05 -7.92 -6.95
CA LEU A 101 -29.85 -7.44 -8.32
C LEU A 101 -28.73 -6.40 -8.43
N SER A 102 -28.15 -5.96 -7.31
CA SER A 102 -27.09 -4.95 -7.29
C SER A 102 -25.88 -5.39 -8.12
N SER A 103 -25.56 -4.60 -9.16
CA SER A 103 -24.42 -4.79 -10.06
C SER A 103 -23.85 -3.44 -10.54
N GLU A 104 -22.77 -3.41 -11.31
CA GLU A 104 -22.18 -2.14 -11.76
C GLU A 104 -23.18 -1.23 -12.50
N SER A 105 -24.21 -1.81 -13.13
CA SER A 105 -25.28 -1.11 -13.81
C SER A 105 -26.61 -1.08 -13.05
N HIS A 106 -26.68 -1.64 -11.84
CA HIS A 106 -27.89 -1.65 -11.01
C HIS A 106 -27.59 -1.32 -9.55
N ILE A 107 -28.29 -0.35 -8.99
CA ILE A 107 -28.12 0.07 -7.59
C ILE A 107 -29.40 -0.15 -6.81
N PHE A 108 -29.28 -0.79 -5.65
CA PHE A 108 -30.40 -0.95 -4.74
C PHE A 108 -30.86 0.41 -4.19
N ILE A 109 -32.18 0.61 -4.06
CA ILE A 109 -32.76 1.91 -3.74
C ILE A 109 -32.26 2.52 -2.42
N ASP A 110 -31.90 1.70 -1.45
CA ASP A 110 -31.36 2.12 -0.14
C ASP A 110 -29.84 1.92 -0.03
N GLU A 111 -29.15 1.64 -1.14
CA GLU A 111 -27.69 1.60 -1.19
C GLU A 111 -27.14 2.99 -1.58
N PRO A 112 -26.18 3.55 -0.81
CA PRO A 112 -25.54 4.81 -1.18
C PRO A 112 -24.83 4.73 -2.54
N LEU A 113 -24.87 5.80 -3.33
CA LEU A 113 -24.20 5.84 -4.65
C LEU A 113 -22.69 5.53 -4.55
N ILE A 114 -22.03 5.99 -3.48
CA ILE A 114 -20.61 5.73 -3.22
C ILE A 114 -20.31 4.24 -3.06
N ALA A 115 -21.26 3.45 -2.53
CA ALA A 115 -21.08 2.01 -2.38
C ALA A 115 -21.01 1.33 -3.76
N ASN A 116 -21.89 1.72 -4.69
CA ASN A 116 -21.85 1.24 -6.07
C ASN A 116 -20.52 1.57 -6.77
N ALA A 117 -20.01 2.80 -6.61
CA ALA A 117 -18.72 3.21 -7.17
C ALA A 117 -17.52 2.41 -6.62
N ASN A 118 -17.60 1.94 -5.38
CA ASN A 118 -16.50 1.26 -4.69
C ASN A 118 -16.49 -0.27 -4.87
N ARG A 119 -17.47 -0.88 -5.55
CA ARG A 119 -17.56 -2.35 -5.69
C ARG A 119 -16.37 -3.01 -6.41
N GLN A 120 -15.68 -2.26 -7.27
CA GLN A 120 -14.49 -2.74 -7.97
C GLN A 120 -13.20 -2.60 -7.13
N VAL A 121 -13.24 -1.87 -6.01
CA VAL A 121 -12.08 -1.68 -5.16
C VAL A 121 -11.79 -2.99 -4.43
N LYS A 122 -10.71 -3.66 -4.84
CA LYS A 122 -10.19 -4.85 -4.18
C LYS A 122 -8.93 -4.48 -3.39
N LEU A 123 -8.76 -5.12 -2.25
CA LEU A 123 -7.51 -5.11 -1.51
C LEU A 123 -6.65 -6.26 -2.00
N ASP A 124 -5.41 -5.94 -2.39
CA ASP A 124 -4.38 -6.92 -2.69
C ASP A 124 -3.39 -6.99 -1.52
N PHE A 125 -2.71 -8.13 -1.34
CA PHE A 125 -1.76 -8.33 -0.25
C PHE A 125 -0.39 -8.65 -0.82
N VAL A 126 0.59 -7.82 -0.49
CA VAL A 126 1.96 -7.96 -1.01
C VAL A 126 2.94 -7.83 0.15
N ILE A 127 3.94 -8.71 0.17
CA ILE A 127 5.10 -8.56 1.05
C ILE A 127 6.14 -7.78 0.26
N ASP A 128 6.48 -6.58 0.71
CA ASP A 128 7.72 -5.95 0.25
C ASP A 128 8.87 -6.57 1.03
N LYS A 129 9.97 -6.93 0.35
CA LYS A 129 11.20 -7.42 0.98
C LYS A 129 12.37 -6.43 0.83
N GLY A 130 12.12 -5.24 0.27
CA GLY A 130 13.09 -4.16 0.08
C GLY A 130 14.29 -4.58 -0.78
N ILE A 131 14.23 -4.35 -2.10
CA ILE A 131 15.30 -4.73 -3.06
C ILE A 131 16.69 -4.16 -2.67
N ASN A 132 16.72 -3.01 -1.97
CA ASN A 132 17.94 -2.31 -1.56
C ASN A 132 18.16 -2.26 -0.02
N GLN A 133 17.23 -2.84 0.76
CA GLN A 133 17.32 -2.94 2.22
C GLN A 133 16.65 -4.25 2.65
N PRO A 134 17.39 -5.36 2.80
CA PRO A 134 16.85 -6.71 3.01
C PRO A 134 16.15 -6.95 4.38
N ASN A 135 15.73 -5.89 5.08
CA ASN A 135 15.12 -5.91 6.41
C ASN A 135 13.76 -5.19 6.48
N GLN A 136 13.12 -4.89 5.34
CA GLN A 136 11.76 -4.34 5.36
C GLN A 136 10.75 -5.47 5.24
N ASP A 137 10.57 -6.27 6.29
CA ASP A 137 9.50 -7.25 6.40
C ASP A 137 8.16 -6.55 6.66
N VAL A 138 7.58 -5.99 5.61
CA VAL A 138 6.35 -5.18 5.67
C VAL A 138 5.25 -5.85 4.86
N LEU A 139 4.09 -6.02 5.50
CA LEU A 139 2.88 -6.46 4.83
C LEU A 139 2.12 -5.24 4.29
N HIS A 140 2.11 -5.07 2.97
CA HIS A 140 1.31 -4.07 2.30
C HIS A 140 -0.08 -4.61 1.97
N ILE A 141 -1.09 -3.82 2.29
CA ILE A 141 -2.50 -4.14 2.12
C ILE A 141 -3.15 -3.04 1.27
N GLY A 142 -3.57 -3.42 0.07
CA GLY A 142 -3.94 -2.49 -0.99
C GLY A 142 -2.81 -1.51 -1.30
N GLU A 143 -3.19 -0.32 -1.75
CA GLU A 143 -2.24 0.72 -2.15
C GLU A 143 -1.78 1.59 -0.96
N ALA A 144 -2.38 1.44 0.22
CA ALA A 144 -2.30 2.47 1.25
C ALA A 144 -2.04 1.98 2.68
N LEU A 145 -2.29 0.73 3.05
CA LEU A 145 -2.06 0.25 4.41
C LEU A 145 -0.78 -0.58 4.47
N SER A 146 0.00 -0.39 5.53
CA SER A 146 1.17 -1.22 5.82
C SER A 146 1.14 -1.68 7.27
N VAL A 147 1.49 -2.95 7.48
CA VAL A 147 1.52 -3.61 8.79
C VAL A 147 2.90 -4.22 8.99
N LYS A 148 3.53 -3.95 10.13
CA LYS A 148 4.80 -4.59 10.52
C LYS A 148 4.63 -5.32 11.83
N PHE A 149 5.22 -6.50 11.94
CA PHE A 149 5.21 -7.29 13.16
C PHE A 149 6.56 -7.14 13.82
N HIS A 150 6.58 -6.56 15.01
CA HIS A 150 7.80 -6.25 15.73
C HIS A 150 8.01 -7.18 16.91
N ARG A 151 9.27 -7.54 17.10
CA ARG A 151 9.76 -8.21 18.29
C ARG A 151 9.85 -7.20 19.42
N THR A 152 9.61 -7.66 20.64
CA THR A 152 9.75 -6.79 21.81
C THR A 152 10.14 -7.56 23.06
N LEU A 153 10.55 -6.83 24.10
CA LEU A 153 10.79 -7.41 25.41
C LEU A 153 9.47 -7.97 25.95
N ARG A 154 9.49 -9.23 26.37
CA ARG A 154 8.35 -9.82 27.08
C ARG A 154 8.26 -9.18 28.46
N MET A 155 7.13 -8.56 28.78
CA MET A 155 6.94 -7.93 30.07
C MET A 155 6.63 -8.94 31.18
N PRO A 156 7.07 -8.63 32.42
CA PRO A 156 6.70 -9.39 33.59
C PRO A 156 5.20 -9.60 33.71
N ASP A 157 4.82 -10.79 34.17
CA ASP A 157 3.47 -11.17 34.52
C ASP A 157 3.33 -11.14 36.05
N ASP A 158 3.55 -9.95 36.62
CA ASP A 158 3.64 -9.68 38.06
C ASP A 158 2.45 -8.86 38.58
N ASP A 159 1.34 -8.88 37.82
CA ASP A 159 0.13 -8.09 38.03
C ASP A 159 0.30 -6.55 38.02
N LYS A 160 1.52 -6.04 37.77
CA LYS A 160 1.77 -4.60 37.65
C LYS A 160 1.52 -4.11 36.23
N LEU A 161 1.23 -2.83 36.11
CA LEU A 161 1.15 -2.13 34.83
C LEU A 161 2.55 -1.70 34.41
N HIS A 162 2.91 -2.04 33.17
CA HIS A 162 4.20 -1.71 32.57
C HIS A 162 4.04 -0.74 31.39
N HIS A 163 5.07 0.05 31.14
CA HIS A 163 5.17 0.90 29.95
C HIS A 163 5.59 0.08 28.72
N LEU A 164 5.37 0.64 27.53
CA LEU A 164 5.59 -0.06 26.27
C LEU A 164 7.10 -0.26 26.01
N PRO A 165 7.59 -1.50 25.85
CA PRO A 165 8.99 -1.73 25.52
C PRO A 165 9.34 -1.32 24.08
N ALA A 166 10.57 -0.85 23.86
CA ALA A 166 11.07 -0.56 22.52
C ALA A 166 11.03 -1.76 21.56
N SER A 167 10.85 -1.44 20.27
CA SER A 167 11.06 -2.39 19.17
C SER A 167 12.44 -3.03 19.21
N LEU A 168 12.50 -4.35 19.01
CA LEU A 168 13.72 -5.13 18.87
C LEU A 168 13.92 -5.63 17.42
N GLY A 169 13.28 -4.96 16.45
CA GLY A 169 13.32 -5.29 15.03
C GLY A 169 12.06 -6.00 14.53
N PRO A 170 11.81 -6.01 13.21
CA PRO A 170 10.69 -6.73 12.63
C PRO A 170 10.94 -8.26 12.61
N PHE A 171 9.87 -9.04 12.58
CA PHE A 171 9.92 -10.46 12.25
C PHE A 171 10.08 -10.66 10.75
N PRO A 172 10.84 -11.68 10.30
CA PRO A 172 10.86 -12.04 8.89
C PRO A 172 9.49 -12.54 8.43
N LEU A 173 9.02 -12.04 7.28
CA LEU A 173 7.71 -12.37 6.69
C LEU A 173 7.84 -13.21 5.42
N TYR A 174 7.07 -14.30 5.37
CA TYR A 174 7.05 -15.22 4.23
C TYR A 174 5.64 -15.40 3.68
N SER A 175 5.49 -15.43 2.36
CA SER A 175 4.20 -15.67 1.72
C SER A 175 3.85 -17.16 1.80
N VAL A 176 2.62 -17.50 2.18
CA VAL A 176 2.16 -18.90 2.15
C VAL A 176 2.17 -19.45 0.73
N SER A 177 1.86 -18.64 -0.28
CA SER A 177 1.81 -19.09 -1.68
C SER A 177 3.19 -19.44 -2.24
N GLU A 178 4.25 -18.72 -1.83
CA GLU A 178 5.64 -19.01 -2.22
C GLU A 178 6.14 -20.35 -1.66
N TYR A 179 5.57 -20.82 -0.54
CA TYR A 179 6.00 -22.03 0.17
C TYR A 179 4.93 -23.13 0.17
N ALA A 180 3.91 -23.03 -0.69
CA ALA A 180 2.72 -23.88 -0.66
C ALA A 180 3.02 -25.39 -0.76
N GLU A 181 4.04 -25.79 -1.54
CA GLU A 181 4.44 -27.19 -1.70
C GLU A 181 5.04 -27.81 -0.43
N ARG A 182 5.58 -26.98 0.47
CA ARG A 182 6.25 -27.42 1.71
C ARG A 182 5.38 -27.22 2.95
N LEU A 183 4.30 -26.46 2.85
CA LEU A 183 3.37 -26.18 3.94
C LEU A 183 2.21 -27.21 3.98
N PRO A 184 1.64 -27.47 5.17
CA PRO A 184 0.44 -28.29 5.27
C PRO A 184 -0.75 -27.67 4.53
N ALA A 185 -1.59 -28.51 3.93
CA ALA A 185 -2.79 -28.09 3.19
C ALA A 185 -3.70 -27.13 3.99
N LYS A 186 -3.80 -27.29 5.32
CA LYS A 186 -4.60 -26.41 6.18
C LYS A 186 -4.10 -24.95 6.20
N ILE A 187 -2.78 -24.75 6.16
CA ILE A 187 -2.18 -23.41 6.07
C ILE A 187 -2.34 -22.86 4.65
N VAL A 188 -2.06 -23.68 3.65
CA VAL A 188 -2.18 -23.31 2.22
C VAL A 188 -3.60 -22.87 1.88
N ASN A 189 -4.62 -23.63 2.29
CA ASN A 189 -6.03 -23.31 2.02
C ASN A 189 -6.49 -22.01 2.68
N LYS A 190 -5.89 -21.62 3.81
CA LYS A 190 -6.16 -20.33 4.47
C LYS A 190 -5.42 -19.17 3.78
N GLY A 191 -4.30 -19.43 3.12
CA GLY A 191 -3.46 -18.41 2.51
C GLY A 191 -2.85 -17.45 3.53
N GLY A 192 -2.44 -16.28 3.05
CA GLY A 192 -1.83 -15.22 3.86
C GLY A 192 -0.31 -15.33 3.98
N VAL A 193 0.22 -15.00 5.15
CA VAL A 193 1.67 -14.94 5.43
C VAL A 193 2.02 -15.76 6.67
N PHE A 194 3.27 -16.11 6.84
CA PHE A 194 3.76 -16.76 8.06
C PHE A 194 5.09 -16.16 8.52
N LEU A 195 5.35 -16.27 9.82
CA LEU A 195 6.59 -15.81 10.45
C LEU A 195 7.05 -16.79 11.56
N PRO A 196 8.37 -16.83 11.85
CA PRO A 196 8.90 -17.63 12.94
C PRO A 196 8.73 -16.92 14.28
N MET A 197 8.19 -17.62 15.27
CA MET A 197 8.18 -17.15 16.67
C MET A 197 8.62 -18.24 17.62
N PHE A 198 9.53 -17.90 18.52
CA PHE A 198 9.93 -18.78 19.61
C PHE A 198 8.80 -18.86 20.65
N GLN A 199 8.66 -20.01 21.30
CA GLN A 199 7.76 -20.14 22.45
C GLN A 199 8.12 -19.10 23.52
N ARG A 200 7.11 -18.40 24.06
CA ARG A 200 7.22 -17.30 25.03
C ARG A 200 7.87 -16.02 24.49
N GLU A 201 8.01 -15.87 23.18
CA GLU A 201 8.39 -14.61 22.56
C GLU A 201 7.22 -13.63 22.50
N ALA A 202 7.48 -12.35 22.73
CA ALA A 202 6.49 -11.28 22.67
C ALA A 202 6.57 -10.50 21.36
N MET A 203 5.41 -10.01 20.91
CA MET A 203 5.30 -9.19 19.70
C MET A 203 4.32 -8.04 19.86
N TRP A 204 4.42 -7.07 18.95
CA TRP A 204 3.42 -6.03 18.73
C TRP A 204 3.30 -5.73 17.23
N MET A 205 2.24 -5.04 16.83
CA MET A 205 1.99 -4.63 15.45
C MET A 205 2.10 -3.13 15.29
N ASP A 206 2.83 -2.68 14.27
CA ASP A 206 2.91 -1.29 13.81
C ASP A 206 2.02 -1.12 12.58
N PHE A 207 1.22 -0.05 12.56
CA PHE A 207 0.27 0.29 11.50
C PHE A 207 0.59 1.67 10.95
N ASP A 208 0.77 1.73 9.63
CA ASP A 208 0.97 2.99 8.92
C ASP A 208 0.13 3.03 7.65
N THR A 209 -0.31 4.22 7.26
CA THR A 209 -1.15 4.39 6.08
C THR A 209 -0.90 5.67 5.30
N LEU A 210 -1.06 5.59 3.99
CA LEU A 210 -1.01 6.74 3.10
C LEU A 210 -2.29 7.57 3.23
N TYR A 211 -2.18 8.74 3.85
CA TYR A 211 -3.24 9.74 3.92
C TYR A 211 -3.75 10.09 2.51
N PRO A 212 -5.07 10.23 2.28
CA PRO A 212 -6.16 10.29 3.26
C PRO A 212 -6.90 8.98 3.54
N GLN A 213 -6.41 7.83 3.05
CA GLN A 213 -7.16 6.57 3.16
C GLN A 213 -7.28 6.15 4.64
N LYS A 214 -8.47 5.67 5.02
CA LYS A 214 -8.77 5.13 6.36
C LYS A 214 -9.13 3.66 6.30
N PHE A 215 -8.84 2.94 7.37
CA PHE A 215 -9.12 1.53 7.55
C PHE A 215 -9.60 1.26 8.97
N ALA A 216 -10.64 0.44 9.11
CA ALA A 216 -10.99 -0.22 10.36
C ALA A 216 -10.38 -1.63 10.34
N LEU A 217 -9.59 -1.97 11.35
CA LEU A 217 -8.91 -3.26 11.46
C LEU A 217 -9.48 -4.05 12.64
N ARG A 218 -10.12 -5.18 12.36
CA ARG A 218 -10.52 -6.16 13.39
C ARG A 218 -9.41 -7.19 13.50
N VAL A 219 -8.76 -7.21 14.66
CA VAL A 219 -7.61 -8.10 14.94
C VAL A 219 -8.09 -9.26 15.79
N PHE A 220 -7.81 -10.49 15.34
CA PHE A 220 -8.22 -11.72 16.01
C PHE A 220 -7.02 -12.60 16.34
N VAL A 221 -6.99 -13.12 17.57
CA VAL A 221 -6.00 -14.10 18.04
C VAL A 221 -6.66 -15.47 18.11
N GLY A 222 -6.38 -16.32 17.13
CA GLY A 222 -7.09 -17.59 16.95
C GLY A 222 -8.61 -17.42 16.91
N LYS A 223 -9.09 -16.55 16.01
CA LYS A 223 -10.51 -16.15 15.85
C LYS A 223 -11.18 -15.47 17.06
N VAL A 224 -10.47 -15.18 18.14
CA VAL A 224 -10.99 -14.35 19.24
C VAL A 224 -10.58 -12.89 19.01
N ASN A 225 -11.54 -11.98 18.92
CA ASN A 225 -11.27 -10.56 18.69
C ASN A 225 -10.46 -9.98 19.84
N ALA A 226 -9.31 -9.38 19.55
CA ALA A 226 -8.36 -8.87 20.54
C ALA A 226 -8.88 -7.68 21.35
N ILE A 227 -9.95 -7.02 20.90
CA ILE A 227 -10.52 -5.83 21.55
C ILE A 227 -11.78 -6.21 22.32
N SER A 228 -12.73 -6.89 21.68
CA SER A 228 -14.02 -7.22 22.29
C SER A 228 -14.05 -8.55 23.04
N GLY A 229 -13.11 -9.46 22.77
CA GLY A 229 -13.08 -10.81 23.36
C GLY A 229 -14.09 -11.79 22.76
N LYS A 230 -14.90 -11.35 21.78
CA LYS A 230 -15.90 -12.17 21.09
C LYS A 230 -15.27 -13.03 19.99
N HIS A 231 -15.94 -14.12 19.64
CA HIS A 231 -15.51 -14.95 18.52
C HIS A 231 -15.80 -14.26 17.17
N MET A 232 -14.96 -14.50 16.17
CA MET A 232 -15.04 -13.87 14.84
C MET A 232 -16.39 -14.10 14.14
N ASP A 233 -16.97 -15.28 14.34
CA ASP A 233 -18.23 -15.69 13.71
C ASP A 233 -19.47 -15.19 14.49
N GLU A 234 -19.29 -14.53 15.64
CA GLU A 234 -20.40 -13.96 16.43
C GLU A 234 -20.85 -12.60 15.87
N THR A 235 -22.14 -12.48 15.56
CA THR A 235 -22.76 -11.20 15.20
C THR A 235 -22.93 -10.33 16.45
N ASN A 236 -22.58 -9.05 16.32
CA ASN A 236 -22.70 -8.08 17.41
C ASN A 236 -24.16 -7.56 17.48
N ASP A 237 -25.10 -8.45 17.82
CA ASP A 237 -26.55 -8.18 17.84
C ASP A 237 -27.00 -7.30 19.04
N ALA A 238 -26.06 -6.62 19.69
CA ALA A 238 -26.35 -5.71 20.78
C ALA A 238 -27.03 -4.44 20.25
N LYS A 239 -27.97 -3.89 21.03
CA LYS A 239 -28.64 -2.61 20.72
C LYS A 239 -27.65 -1.45 20.52
N GLU A 240 -26.49 -1.54 21.16
CA GLU A 240 -25.34 -0.67 20.93
C GLU A 240 -24.12 -1.57 20.70
N PRO A 241 -23.63 -1.71 19.46
CA PRO A 241 -22.51 -2.57 19.17
C PRO A 241 -21.23 -1.99 19.80
N VAL A 242 -20.59 -2.77 20.66
CA VAL A 242 -19.28 -2.44 21.23
C VAL A 242 -18.24 -2.48 20.11
N GLN A 243 -17.43 -1.42 20.00
CA GLN A 243 -16.35 -1.35 19.03
C GLN A 243 -15.35 -2.51 19.22
N ASP A 244 -15.09 -3.24 18.14
CA ASP A 244 -14.21 -4.42 18.12
C ASP A 244 -13.09 -4.29 17.07
N TYR A 245 -12.80 -3.07 16.64
CA TYR A 245 -11.75 -2.72 15.68
C TYR A 245 -10.92 -1.53 16.16
N ILE A 246 -9.75 -1.37 15.55
CA ILE A 246 -8.95 -0.14 15.63
C ILE A 246 -9.09 0.65 14.33
N VAL A 247 -8.91 1.97 14.39
CA VAL A 247 -8.95 2.85 13.21
C VAL A 247 -7.55 3.31 12.83
N VAL A 248 -7.19 3.17 11.56
CA VAL A 248 -5.91 3.59 10.97
C VAL A 248 -6.19 4.58 9.83
N PRO A 249 -5.59 5.79 9.80
CA PRO A 249 -4.69 6.35 10.79
C PRO A 249 -5.43 6.72 12.09
N GLY A 250 -4.70 6.74 13.20
CA GLY A 250 -5.23 6.99 14.54
C GLY A 250 -4.55 6.08 15.55
N GLN A 251 -4.91 4.79 15.52
CA GLN A 251 -4.22 3.74 16.26
C GLN A 251 -2.98 3.27 15.48
N LYS A 252 -1.79 3.68 15.94
CA LYS A 252 -0.53 3.35 15.26
C LYS A 252 0.05 2.00 15.63
N TRP A 253 -0.33 1.43 16.78
CA TRP A 253 0.18 0.13 17.21
C TRP A 253 -0.80 -0.64 18.09
N LEU A 254 -0.56 -1.95 18.22
CA LEU A 254 -1.28 -2.87 19.10
C LEU A 254 -0.33 -3.92 19.70
N ASP A 255 -0.15 -3.91 21.03
CA ASP A 255 0.78 -4.80 21.74
C ASP A 255 0.11 -6.04 22.36
N GLY A 256 -1.22 -6.06 22.46
CA GLY A 256 -1.91 -7.10 23.20
C GLY A 256 -3.43 -7.11 23.08
N ILE A 257 -4.05 -7.99 23.87
CA ILE A 257 -5.52 -8.07 24.00
C ILE A 257 -6.03 -7.02 25.00
N CYS A 258 -7.13 -6.34 24.69
CA CYS A 258 -7.69 -5.26 25.50
C CYS A 258 -8.55 -5.80 26.66
N THR A 259 -7.95 -5.89 27.85
CA THR A 259 -8.60 -6.50 29.02
C THR A 259 -9.46 -5.54 29.85
N SER A 260 -9.15 -4.25 29.81
CA SER A 260 -9.87 -3.19 30.52
C SER A 260 -9.44 -1.83 29.93
N PRO A 261 -10.12 -0.70 30.26
CA PRO A 261 -9.81 0.59 29.66
C PRO A 261 -8.36 1.00 29.94
N GLY A 262 -7.58 1.23 28.88
CA GLY A 262 -6.16 1.62 28.97
C GLY A 262 -5.18 0.51 29.32
N VAL A 263 -5.63 -0.75 29.36
CA VAL A 263 -4.79 -1.90 29.71
C VAL A 263 -4.93 -3.03 28.70
N VAL A 264 -3.80 -3.40 28.09
CA VAL A 264 -3.68 -4.60 27.26
C VAL A 264 -2.81 -5.66 27.91
N LYS A 265 -3.08 -6.94 27.68
CA LYS A 265 -2.15 -8.04 28.01
C LYS A 265 -1.35 -8.41 26.76
N GLN A 266 -0.03 -8.30 26.85
CA GLN A 266 0.90 -8.44 25.73
C GLN A 266 0.72 -9.74 24.94
N PHE A 267 0.83 -9.69 23.62
CA PHE A 267 0.84 -10.87 22.77
C PHE A 267 2.10 -11.71 23.00
N VAL A 268 1.92 -12.95 23.45
CA VAL A 268 3.03 -13.88 23.69
C VAL A 268 2.78 -15.22 23.01
N ALA A 269 3.73 -15.70 22.22
CA ALA A 269 3.60 -16.94 21.47
C ALA A 269 3.60 -18.19 22.37
N MET A 270 2.67 -19.10 22.14
CA MET A 270 2.58 -20.40 22.80
C MET A 270 2.20 -21.51 21.81
N PRO A 271 2.66 -22.76 22.00
CA PRO A 271 2.28 -23.87 21.14
C PRO A 271 0.79 -24.15 21.16
N LEU A 272 0.21 -24.48 20.01
CA LEU A 272 -1.18 -24.95 19.95
C LEU A 272 -1.34 -26.29 20.68
N GLY A 273 -2.51 -26.51 21.28
CA GLY A 273 -2.84 -27.69 22.07
C GLY A 273 -2.27 -27.66 23.48
N SER A 274 -1.50 -26.62 23.83
CA SER A 274 -0.94 -26.47 25.18
C SER A 274 -1.93 -25.89 26.18
N GLY A 275 -3.07 -25.33 25.73
CA GLY A 275 -4.08 -24.74 26.61
C GLY A 275 -3.72 -23.36 27.17
N TYR A 276 -2.74 -22.66 26.59
CA TYR A 276 -2.31 -21.33 27.02
C TYR A 276 -2.86 -20.20 26.16
N THR A 277 -3.14 -20.47 24.89
CA THR A 277 -3.57 -19.45 23.93
C THR A 277 -4.89 -18.81 24.37
N VAL A 278 -5.15 -17.60 23.89
CA VAL A 278 -6.44 -16.94 24.09
C VAL A 278 -7.57 -17.76 23.48
N GLU A 279 -7.35 -18.32 22.29
CA GLU A 279 -8.27 -19.22 21.60
C GLU A 279 -8.70 -20.39 22.49
N SER A 280 -7.75 -21.12 23.08
CA SER A 280 -8.05 -22.29 23.90
C SER A 280 -8.78 -21.91 25.19
N GLN A 281 -8.41 -20.79 25.80
CA GLN A 281 -9.07 -20.34 27.04
C GLN A 281 -10.52 -19.89 26.80
N LYS A 282 -10.82 -19.31 25.63
CA LYS A 282 -12.18 -18.85 25.29
C LYS A 282 -13.05 -19.94 24.66
N THR A 283 -12.48 -20.81 23.84
CA THR A 283 -13.25 -21.78 23.03
C THR A 283 -13.11 -23.22 23.53
N GLY A 284 -12.13 -23.49 24.40
CA GLY A 284 -11.78 -24.84 24.86
C GLY A 284 -10.87 -25.63 23.91
N GLU A 285 -10.54 -25.09 22.72
CA GLU A 285 -9.77 -25.80 21.70
C GLU A 285 -8.73 -24.90 21.02
N ASP A 286 -7.71 -25.48 20.38
CA ASP A 286 -6.66 -24.78 19.62
C ASP A 286 -6.71 -25.18 18.14
N ARG A 287 -7.73 -24.73 17.41
CA ARG A 287 -7.96 -25.16 16.02
C ARG A 287 -7.32 -24.23 15.01
N HIS A 288 -7.28 -22.95 15.27
CA HIS A 288 -6.95 -21.94 14.27
C HIS A 288 -5.52 -21.44 14.40
N GLY A 289 -5.10 -21.09 15.62
CA GLY A 289 -3.82 -20.48 15.93
C GLY A 289 -3.57 -19.18 15.17
N GLY A 290 -2.31 -18.73 15.23
CA GLY A 290 -1.88 -17.53 14.53
C GLY A 290 -2.67 -16.27 14.92
N LEU A 291 -2.73 -15.36 13.96
CA LEU A 291 -3.45 -14.10 14.02
C LEU A 291 -4.25 -13.92 12.72
N GLN A 292 -5.42 -13.31 12.81
CA GLN A 292 -6.22 -12.92 11.64
C GLN A 292 -6.50 -11.42 11.72
N ILE A 293 -6.34 -10.71 10.60
CA ILE A 293 -6.62 -9.28 10.51
C ILE A 293 -7.67 -9.09 9.43
N GLU A 294 -8.89 -8.74 9.82
CA GLU A 294 -9.91 -8.29 8.88
C GLU A 294 -9.74 -6.79 8.63
N VAL A 295 -9.53 -6.45 7.37
CA VAL A 295 -9.24 -5.09 6.92
C VAL A 295 -10.48 -4.54 6.22
N ILE A 296 -11.06 -3.50 6.80
CA ILE A 296 -12.26 -2.83 6.29
C ILE A 296 -11.85 -1.43 5.82
N PRO A 297 -11.75 -1.18 4.49
CA PRO A 297 -11.40 0.13 4.00
C PRO A 297 -12.57 1.11 4.15
N ALA A 298 -12.27 2.40 4.33
CA ALA A 298 -13.27 3.43 4.12
C ALA A 298 -13.60 3.57 2.62
N TYR A 299 -14.84 3.96 2.31
CA TYR A 299 -15.24 4.29 0.94
C TYR A 299 -14.34 5.38 0.35
N ARG A 300 -13.85 5.16 -0.87
CA ARG A 300 -13.15 6.19 -1.65
C ARG A 300 -14.18 7.13 -2.26
N THR A 301 -14.05 8.42 -1.93
CA THR A 301 -14.92 9.48 -2.44
C THR A 301 -14.47 9.93 -3.83
N GLY A 302 -15.40 10.37 -4.67
CA GLY A 302 -15.10 11.01 -5.95
C GLY A 302 -14.52 10.07 -7.01
N LEU A 303 -14.66 8.75 -6.85
CA LEU A 303 -14.32 7.79 -7.92
C LEU A 303 -15.18 8.02 -9.17
N ARG A 304 -16.41 8.50 -8.98
CA ARG A 304 -17.39 8.74 -10.03
C ARG A 304 -18.14 10.04 -9.78
N LYS A 305 -18.62 10.67 -10.86
CA LYS A 305 -19.54 11.81 -10.79
C LYS A 305 -20.95 11.35 -11.18
N TRP A 306 -21.92 11.65 -10.33
CA TRP A 306 -23.28 11.14 -10.43
C TRP A 306 -24.26 12.23 -10.87
N TYR A 307 -25.18 11.89 -11.78
CA TYR A 307 -26.09 12.87 -12.37
C TYR A 307 -27.46 12.26 -12.73
N PHE A 308 -28.50 13.10 -12.73
CA PHE A 308 -29.84 12.71 -13.18
C PHE A 308 -29.84 12.34 -14.68
N ASP A 309 -30.60 11.32 -15.08
CA ASP A 309 -30.82 11.03 -16.50
C ASP A 309 -31.89 11.97 -17.11
N GLU A 310 -31.61 13.27 -17.11
CA GLU A 310 -32.41 14.24 -17.87
C GLU A 310 -31.80 14.40 -19.26
N ASN A 311 -32.61 14.46 -20.31
CA ASN A 311 -32.19 14.64 -21.72
C ASN A 311 -31.46 16.00 -22.00
N GLN A 312 -30.86 16.62 -21.00
CA GLN A 312 -30.05 17.82 -21.09
C GLN A 312 -28.67 17.49 -21.66
N ARG A 313 -28.22 18.34 -22.57
CA ARG A 313 -26.89 18.26 -23.18
C ARG A 313 -25.85 18.69 -22.14
N VAL A 314 -24.92 17.80 -21.85
CA VAL A 314 -23.77 18.09 -20.99
C VAL A 314 -22.72 18.82 -21.84
N ASP A 315 -22.30 20.01 -21.40
CA ASP A 315 -21.22 20.79 -22.02
C ASP A 315 -20.05 21.01 -21.04
N GLU A 316 -19.03 21.76 -21.44
CA GLU A 316 -17.79 21.93 -20.66
C GLU A 316 -18.02 22.67 -19.34
N PHE A 317 -18.87 23.71 -19.37
CA PHE A 317 -19.23 24.50 -18.18
C PHE A 317 -20.06 23.70 -17.18
N PHE A 318 -20.64 22.58 -17.61
CA PHE A 318 -21.47 21.71 -16.79
C PHE A 318 -20.70 20.92 -15.73
N PHE A 319 -19.41 20.65 -15.91
CA PHE A 319 -18.65 19.78 -14.99
C PHE A 319 -17.86 20.52 -13.91
N ASP A 320 -17.70 21.83 -14.04
CA ASP A 320 -17.01 22.68 -13.07
C ASP A 320 -17.95 23.09 -11.91
N ASP A 321 -19.23 23.38 -12.18
CA ASP A 321 -20.22 23.82 -11.18
C ASP A 321 -21.58 23.07 -11.28
N GLY A 322 -21.59 21.87 -11.88
CA GLY A 322 -22.82 21.09 -12.12
C GLY A 322 -23.48 20.58 -10.83
N PRO A 323 -24.82 20.41 -10.81
CA PRO A 323 -25.54 19.86 -9.66
C PRO A 323 -25.35 18.33 -9.57
N PHE A 324 -24.15 17.91 -9.19
CA PHE A 324 -23.85 16.50 -8.96
C PHE A 324 -24.71 15.95 -7.82
N LEU A 325 -25.15 14.71 -7.97
CA LEU A 325 -25.80 13.98 -6.88
C LEU A 325 -24.77 13.75 -5.78
N ASP A 326 -25.20 13.94 -4.53
CA ASP A 326 -24.39 13.60 -3.36
C ASP A 326 -24.20 12.09 -3.28
N GLU A 327 -22.96 11.62 -3.43
CA GLU A 327 -22.66 10.20 -3.47
C GLU A 327 -22.89 9.48 -2.13
N GLN A 328 -22.98 10.23 -1.03
CA GLN A 328 -23.25 9.68 0.31
C GLN A 328 -24.72 9.31 0.50
N ARG A 329 -25.61 9.76 -0.39
CA ARG A 329 -27.06 9.56 -0.27
C ARG A 329 -27.50 8.35 -1.08
N THR A 330 -28.60 7.74 -0.64
CA THR A 330 -29.24 6.64 -1.38
C THR A 330 -30.14 7.18 -2.49
N PRO A 331 -30.44 6.38 -3.53
CA PRO A 331 -31.46 6.74 -4.52
C PRO A 331 -32.81 7.15 -3.89
N ALA A 332 -33.26 6.45 -2.84
CA ALA A 332 -34.49 6.80 -2.13
C ALA A 332 -34.46 8.22 -1.55
N GLU A 333 -33.35 8.59 -0.89
CA GLU A 333 -33.16 9.92 -0.31
C GLU A 333 -33.08 11.03 -1.35
N LEU A 334 -32.53 10.70 -2.52
CA LEU A 334 -32.43 11.59 -3.68
C LEU A 334 -33.75 11.69 -4.48
N GLY A 335 -34.77 10.90 -4.12
CA GLY A 335 -36.11 10.95 -4.70
C GLY A 335 -36.34 10.04 -5.90
N PHE A 336 -35.41 9.11 -6.18
CA PHE A 336 -35.55 8.13 -7.25
C PHE A 336 -36.50 6.98 -6.87
N LYS A 337 -37.04 6.31 -7.89
CA LYS A 337 -37.87 5.12 -7.79
C LYS A 337 -37.23 3.95 -8.54
N PRO A 338 -37.61 2.70 -8.22
CA PRO A 338 -37.16 1.55 -9.00
C PRO A 338 -37.52 1.71 -10.48
N GLY A 339 -36.55 1.48 -11.37
CA GLY A 339 -36.62 1.69 -12.81
C GLY A 339 -36.09 3.05 -13.29
N ASP A 340 -35.85 4.01 -12.39
CA ASP A 340 -35.19 5.26 -12.74
C ASP A 340 -33.71 5.04 -13.09
N LYS A 341 -33.15 5.97 -13.86
CA LYS A 341 -31.78 5.89 -14.39
C LYS A 341 -30.93 7.03 -13.87
N ILE A 342 -29.69 6.69 -13.52
CA ILE A 342 -28.67 7.61 -13.02
C ILE A 342 -27.46 7.51 -13.95
N ARG A 343 -26.91 8.67 -14.36
CA ARG A 343 -25.68 8.71 -15.15
C ARG A 343 -24.48 8.72 -14.23
N SER A 344 -23.54 7.82 -14.49
CA SER A 344 -22.29 7.67 -13.74
C SER A 344 -21.09 7.92 -14.64
N TYR A 345 -20.44 9.06 -14.45
CA TYR A 345 -19.23 9.46 -15.16
C TYR A 345 -17.98 9.03 -14.38
N PRO A 346 -16.83 8.81 -15.06
CA PRO A 346 -15.56 8.67 -14.36
C PRO A 346 -15.19 9.95 -13.59
N ALA A 347 -14.33 9.84 -12.57
CA ALA A 347 -13.84 10.95 -11.75
C ALA A 347 -13.41 12.17 -12.60
N ASP A 348 -12.63 11.89 -13.66
CA ASP A 348 -12.21 12.87 -14.67
C ASP A 348 -13.01 12.65 -15.96
N PRO A 349 -14.19 13.29 -16.11
CA PRO A 349 -15.06 13.12 -17.27
C PRO A 349 -14.52 13.81 -18.53
N ILE A 350 -13.55 14.71 -18.39
CA ILE A 350 -13.04 15.56 -19.47
C ILE A 350 -11.60 15.19 -19.83
N TYR A 351 -11.27 15.26 -21.12
CA TYR A 351 -9.88 15.31 -21.58
C TYR A 351 -9.75 16.27 -22.76
N HIS A 352 -8.56 16.83 -22.95
CA HIS A 352 -8.30 17.82 -24.00
C HIS A 352 -7.37 17.25 -25.07
N THR A 353 -7.69 17.46 -26.34
CA THR A 353 -6.76 17.18 -27.45
C THR A 353 -6.45 18.45 -28.21
N PRO A 354 -5.29 18.56 -28.87
CA PRO A 354 -5.01 19.68 -29.75
C PRO A 354 -6.10 19.81 -30.83
N THR A 355 -6.52 21.04 -31.12
CA THR A 355 -7.46 21.29 -32.23
C THR A 355 -6.85 20.83 -33.53
N THR A 356 -7.57 20.04 -34.32
CA THR A 356 -7.08 19.52 -35.62
C THR A 356 -7.44 20.43 -36.79
N VAL A 357 -6.73 20.29 -37.92
CA VAL A 357 -7.07 21.00 -39.17
C VAL A 357 -8.48 20.63 -39.66
N GLN A 358 -8.93 19.39 -39.44
CA GLN A 358 -10.31 18.98 -39.73
C GLN A 358 -11.33 19.77 -38.93
N GLU A 359 -11.07 20.03 -37.65
CA GLU A 359 -11.96 20.79 -36.78
C GLU A 359 -11.98 22.27 -37.13
N MET A 360 -10.80 22.81 -37.46
CA MET A 360 -10.68 24.13 -38.06
C MET A 360 -11.47 24.23 -39.37
N ALA A 361 -11.59 23.15 -40.14
CA ALA A 361 -12.36 23.07 -41.38
C ALA A 361 -13.84 22.70 -41.23
N LYS A 362 -14.33 22.35 -40.02
CA LYS A 362 -15.76 22.02 -39.79
C LYS A 362 -16.66 23.16 -40.31
N GLY A 363 -17.65 22.80 -41.14
CA GLY A 363 -18.63 23.72 -41.75
C GLY A 363 -18.25 24.33 -43.10
N THR A 364 -17.16 23.89 -43.74
CA THR A 364 -16.83 24.30 -45.13
C THR A 364 -17.15 23.21 -46.14
N VAL A 365 -17.68 23.61 -47.30
CA VAL A 365 -17.93 22.70 -48.43
C VAL A 365 -16.65 22.59 -49.26
N GLY A 366 -15.89 21.51 -49.08
CA GLY A 366 -14.66 21.20 -49.83
C GLY A 366 -13.38 21.19 -48.98
N ALA A 367 -12.32 20.54 -49.48
CA ALA A 367 -11.04 20.34 -48.78
C ALA A 367 -10.13 21.58 -48.70
N LYS A 368 -10.68 22.80 -48.88
CA LYS A 368 -9.91 24.05 -48.90
C LYS A 368 -10.54 25.09 -47.98
N ILE A 369 -9.75 25.60 -47.04
CA ILE A 369 -10.16 26.66 -46.11
C ILE A 369 -9.30 27.90 -46.30
N SER A 370 -9.86 29.09 -46.05
CA SER A 370 -9.10 30.35 -46.06
C SER A 370 -9.18 31.03 -44.70
N VAL A 371 -8.01 31.38 -44.14
CA VAL A 371 -7.88 32.08 -42.86
C VAL A 371 -6.95 33.27 -42.98
N THR A 372 -7.10 34.24 -42.09
CA THR A 372 -6.31 35.48 -42.07
C THR A 372 -5.47 35.54 -40.80
N ALA A 373 -4.16 35.74 -40.96
CA ALA A 373 -3.21 35.94 -39.88
C ALA A 373 -3.41 37.30 -39.21
N TYR A 374 -3.46 37.29 -37.87
CA TYR A 374 -3.62 38.49 -37.04
C TYR A 374 -2.47 38.59 -36.04
N TYR A 375 -1.88 39.78 -35.92
CA TYR A 375 -0.66 40.04 -35.14
C TYR A 375 -0.88 41.03 -33.98
N GLY A 376 -2.12 41.51 -33.76
CA GLY A 376 -2.43 42.59 -32.81
C GLY A 376 -2.13 44.00 -33.36
N MET A 377 -2.82 45.01 -32.83
CA MET A 377 -2.43 46.42 -33.01
C MET A 377 -1.39 46.72 -31.94
N MET A 378 -0.14 47.02 -32.29
CA MET A 378 0.74 47.72 -31.35
C MET A 378 0.07 49.06 -31.06
N LEU A 379 -0.33 49.30 -29.81
CA LEU A 379 -0.63 50.66 -29.36
C LEU A 379 0.63 51.49 -29.58
N ALA A 380 0.52 52.47 -30.47
CA ALA A 380 1.59 53.38 -30.83
C ALA A 380 1.83 54.39 -29.69
N SER A 381 2.48 53.96 -28.61
CA SER A 381 3.13 54.84 -27.64
C SER A 381 4.05 54.03 -26.71
N ALA A 382 5.19 53.59 -27.24
CA ALA A 382 6.32 53.20 -26.40
C ALA A 382 7.59 53.63 -27.15
N SER A 383 8.41 54.43 -26.49
CA SER A 383 9.58 55.05 -27.11
C SER A 383 10.58 53.97 -27.57
N ARG A 384 11.38 54.28 -28.59
CA ARG A 384 12.44 53.44 -29.18
C ARG A 384 13.45 52.86 -28.15
N ARG A 385 13.39 53.27 -26.88
CA ARG A 385 14.19 52.74 -25.76
C ARG A 385 13.57 51.52 -25.05
N GLU A 386 12.27 51.26 -25.15
CA GLU A 386 11.64 50.08 -24.51
C GLU A 386 11.78 48.81 -25.34
N ILE A 387 11.79 48.91 -26.66
CA ILE A 387 11.98 47.76 -27.58
C ILE A 387 13.41 47.19 -27.48
N LEU A 388 14.41 48.02 -27.13
CA LEU A 388 15.79 47.57 -26.95
C LEU A 388 16.07 46.99 -25.56
N ARG A 389 15.22 47.23 -24.55
CA ARG A 389 15.34 46.51 -23.26
C ARG A 389 14.79 45.09 -23.35
N ASN A 390 13.68 44.89 -24.07
CA ASN A 390 13.03 43.57 -24.18
C ASN A 390 13.70 42.61 -25.17
N LEU A 391 14.75 43.04 -25.88
CA LEU A 391 15.59 42.18 -26.72
C LEU A 391 16.90 41.76 -26.02
N GLN A 392 17.17 42.26 -24.80
CA GLN A 392 18.37 41.95 -24.02
C GLN A 392 18.08 41.49 -22.58
N SER A 393 16.82 41.19 -22.24
CA SER A 393 16.45 40.70 -20.90
C SER A 393 15.83 39.29 -20.92
N ASP A 394 16.27 38.44 -21.85
CA ASP A 394 15.93 37.01 -21.84
C ASP A 394 17.06 36.15 -21.22
N GLU A 395 17.93 36.78 -20.43
CA GLU A 395 18.78 36.08 -19.48
C GLU A 395 18.52 36.58 -18.05
N GLY A 396 17.82 35.73 -17.28
CA GLY A 396 17.91 35.66 -15.82
C GLY A 396 17.05 36.61 -15.00
N LEU A 397 15.87 36.14 -14.57
CA LEU A 397 15.43 36.32 -13.19
C LEU A 397 14.54 35.17 -12.73
N SER A 398 15.12 34.40 -11.83
CA SER A 398 14.56 33.38 -10.96
C SER A 398 13.30 33.86 -10.22
N CYS A 399 12.24 33.05 -10.27
CA CYS A 399 11.37 32.83 -9.12
C CYS A 399 11.22 31.33 -8.90
N THR A 400 11.79 30.91 -7.77
CA THR A 400 11.51 29.69 -7.03
C THR A 400 10.04 29.32 -7.03
N VAL A 401 9.75 28.09 -7.49
CA VAL A 401 8.59 27.32 -7.04
C VAL A 401 9.14 26.08 -6.37
N TYR A 402 8.72 25.86 -5.11
CA TYR A 402 8.97 24.65 -4.35
C TYR A 402 8.49 23.43 -5.14
N GLY A 403 9.38 22.45 -5.26
CA GLY A 403 9.12 21.20 -5.97
C GLY A 403 8.29 20.21 -5.16
N LEU A 404 7.51 19.43 -5.90
CA LEU A 404 7.33 17.99 -5.70
C LEU A 404 7.37 17.32 -7.09
N PRO A 405 7.83 16.05 -7.18
CA PRO A 405 8.45 15.49 -8.39
C PRO A 405 7.48 14.67 -9.26
N PRO A 406 7.71 14.60 -10.57
CA PRO A 406 7.17 13.52 -11.41
C PRO A 406 8.25 12.51 -11.80
N SER A 407 7.89 11.25 -11.63
CA SER A 407 8.26 10.06 -12.41
C SER A 407 9.36 10.22 -13.48
N ALA A 408 10.48 9.55 -13.25
CA ALA A 408 11.45 9.24 -14.28
C ALA A 408 11.10 7.90 -14.92
N ASP A 409 10.90 7.91 -16.23
CA ASP A 409 11.19 6.78 -17.11
C ASP A 409 11.98 7.28 -18.32
N SER A 410 13.13 6.64 -18.52
CA SER A 410 13.86 6.46 -19.79
C SER A 410 14.68 7.62 -20.40
N LEU A 411 15.98 7.60 -20.10
CA LEU A 411 17.17 8.01 -20.90
C LEU A 411 18.31 7.13 -20.31
N LEU A 412 19.24 6.44 -20.98
CA LEU A 412 19.97 6.59 -22.24
C LEU A 412 20.60 5.22 -22.59
N TRP A 413 20.48 4.77 -23.83
CA TRP A 413 21.49 3.89 -24.46
C TRP A 413 21.83 4.46 -25.84
N GLY A 414 23.04 5.01 -25.95
CA GLY A 414 23.69 5.30 -27.23
C GLY A 414 24.46 4.07 -27.70
N ARG A 415 24.22 3.67 -28.96
CA ARG A 415 24.93 2.59 -29.66
C ARG A 415 26.40 2.93 -29.90
N PRO A 416 27.30 1.95 -29.82
CA PRO A 416 28.43 1.86 -30.74
C PRO A 416 28.32 0.64 -31.66
N THR A 417 28.90 0.83 -32.83
CA THR A 417 28.97 -0.05 -33.98
C THR A 417 29.85 -1.29 -33.76
N TYR A 418 29.45 -2.34 -34.46
CA TYR A 418 30.06 -3.66 -34.54
C TYR A 418 31.40 -3.62 -35.29
N GLU A 419 32.47 -4.09 -34.66
CA GLU A 419 33.65 -4.65 -35.33
C GLU A 419 33.92 -6.03 -34.72
N GLU A 420 33.94 -7.02 -35.60
CA GLU A 420 34.30 -8.43 -35.36
C GLU A 420 35.71 -8.52 -34.81
N HIS A 421 36.00 -9.39 -33.83
CA HIS A 421 37.27 -10.14 -33.70
C HIS A 421 37.13 -11.25 -32.62
N GLY A 422 37.21 -12.51 -33.07
CA GLY A 422 37.95 -13.59 -32.39
C GLY A 422 37.35 -14.27 -31.15
N MET A 423 36.54 -15.32 -31.37
CA MET A 423 36.34 -16.39 -30.39
C MET A 423 37.61 -17.24 -30.26
N GLY A 424 38.15 -17.35 -29.05
CA GLY A 424 39.10 -18.37 -28.63
C GLY A 424 38.40 -19.37 -27.71
N GLU A 425 38.59 -20.65 -28.00
CA GLU A 425 37.95 -21.82 -27.41
C GLU A 425 38.11 -21.94 -25.88
N LEU A 426 37.04 -22.38 -25.23
CA LEU A 426 37.11 -23.32 -24.10
C LEU A 426 35.85 -24.18 -24.14
N ALA A 427 35.93 -25.24 -24.96
CA ALA A 427 34.92 -26.28 -25.04
C ALA A 427 34.94 -27.11 -23.74
N VAL A 428 33.90 -26.95 -22.91
CA VAL A 428 33.54 -27.97 -21.91
C VAL A 428 32.52 -28.88 -22.59
N GLN A 429 32.87 -30.16 -22.70
CA GLN A 429 32.10 -31.18 -23.41
C GLN A 429 30.70 -31.32 -22.80
N MET A 430 29.70 -31.28 -23.68
CA MET A 430 28.26 -31.33 -23.38
C MET A 430 27.77 -32.74 -22.97
N GLU A 431 28.65 -33.53 -22.37
CA GLU A 431 28.43 -34.93 -22.00
C GLU A 431 28.26 -35.08 -20.47
N ASP A 432 28.83 -34.16 -19.68
CA ASP A 432 28.71 -34.14 -18.21
C ASP A 432 27.40 -33.50 -17.68
N LEU A 433 26.64 -32.82 -18.54
CA LEU A 433 25.35 -32.20 -18.17
C LEU A 433 24.15 -33.18 -18.23
N LEU A 434 24.37 -34.40 -18.71
CA LEU A 434 23.30 -35.41 -18.83
C LEU A 434 23.15 -36.29 -17.58
N ASP A 435 24.09 -36.27 -16.63
CA ASP A 435 24.03 -37.09 -15.40
C ASP A 435 23.41 -36.35 -14.19
N LEU A 436 23.18 -35.03 -14.29
CA LEU A 436 22.40 -34.24 -13.32
C LEU A 436 20.88 -34.30 -13.55
N SER A 437 20.44 -34.99 -14.61
CA SER A 437 19.02 -35.17 -14.95
C SER A 437 18.34 -36.32 -14.20
N LYS A 438 19.07 -37.06 -13.35
CA LYS A 438 18.50 -37.98 -12.34
C LYS A 438 18.25 -37.28 -11.01
N ALA A 439 17.76 -36.05 -11.06
CA ALA A 439 17.07 -35.46 -9.93
C ALA A 439 15.86 -36.36 -9.63
N ARG A 440 16.03 -37.16 -8.57
CA ARG A 440 14.98 -37.94 -7.90
C ARG A 440 13.69 -37.11 -7.94
N GLU A 441 12.61 -37.67 -8.50
CA GLU A 441 11.26 -37.15 -8.29
C GLU A 441 11.01 -37.14 -6.78
N VAL A 442 11.37 -36.04 -6.11
CA VAL A 442 10.98 -35.77 -4.74
C VAL A 442 9.55 -35.30 -4.86
N THR A 443 8.62 -36.22 -4.67
CA THR A 443 7.24 -35.86 -4.35
C THR A 443 7.30 -34.81 -3.24
N PRO A 444 6.61 -33.65 -3.35
CA PRO A 444 6.62 -32.65 -2.29
C PRO A 444 6.01 -33.26 -1.03
N GLU A 445 6.86 -33.72 -0.12
CA GLU A 445 6.44 -34.17 1.20
C GLU A 445 6.02 -32.92 1.98
N GLN A 446 4.71 -32.74 2.13
CA GLN A 446 4.15 -31.72 3.01
C GLN A 446 4.78 -31.87 4.39
N GLN A 447 5.45 -30.81 4.86
CA GLN A 447 6.16 -30.89 6.11
C GLN A 447 5.17 -30.82 7.27
N ASN A 448 5.31 -31.72 8.25
CA ASN A 448 4.67 -31.54 9.54
C ASN A 448 5.30 -30.32 10.22
N VAL A 449 4.50 -29.30 10.49
CA VAL A 449 4.92 -28.04 11.11
C VAL A 449 4.20 -27.87 12.45
N ALA A 450 4.91 -27.37 13.46
CA ALA A 450 4.29 -26.96 14.72
C ALA A 450 3.81 -25.51 14.60
N ALA A 451 2.49 -25.36 14.52
CA ALA A 451 1.84 -24.06 14.56
C ALA A 451 1.77 -23.53 16.00
N MET A 452 1.82 -22.21 16.11
CA MET A 452 1.78 -21.46 17.37
C MET A 452 0.56 -20.53 17.39
N GLY A 453 0.14 -20.12 18.59
CA GLY A 453 -0.91 -19.12 18.82
C GLY A 453 -0.45 -18.08 19.84
N LEU A 454 -1.30 -17.09 20.10
CA LEU A 454 -1.00 -16.02 21.07
C LEU A 454 -1.75 -16.26 22.38
N ALA A 455 -1.01 -16.11 23.47
CA ALA A 455 -1.47 -16.15 24.85
C ALA A 455 -1.38 -14.75 25.47
N ALA A 456 -2.06 -14.57 26.61
CA ALA A 456 -2.04 -13.31 27.35
C ALA A 456 -0.78 -13.21 28.24
N GLY A 457 0.09 -12.26 27.92
CA GLY A 457 1.30 -11.92 28.67
C GLY A 457 1.09 -10.87 29.76
N GLY A 458 2.18 -10.16 30.10
CA GLY A 458 2.18 -9.08 31.09
C GLY A 458 1.28 -7.90 30.73
N LYS A 459 0.85 -7.14 31.74
CA LYS A 459 -0.05 -5.99 31.56
C LYS A 459 0.72 -4.75 31.10
N LEU A 460 0.26 -4.15 30.01
CA LEU A 460 0.81 -2.93 29.40
C LEU A 460 -0.20 -1.80 29.48
N ILE A 461 0.29 -0.58 29.68
CA ILE A 461 -0.50 0.66 29.58
C ILE A 461 -0.62 1.01 28.11
N GLN A 462 -1.81 0.84 27.54
CA GLN A 462 -2.12 1.16 26.16
C GLN A 462 -3.62 1.47 26.01
N ASP A 463 -3.92 2.65 25.49
CA ASP A 463 -5.27 2.98 25.06
C ASP A 463 -5.56 2.45 23.65
N ILE A 464 -6.80 1.99 23.47
CA ILE A 464 -7.39 1.70 22.17
C ILE A 464 -8.45 2.76 21.91
N TYR A 465 -8.27 3.55 20.86
CA TYR A 465 -9.08 4.74 20.65
C TYR A 465 -10.48 4.43 20.12
N ARG A 466 -11.47 5.22 20.57
CA ARG A 466 -12.84 5.16 20.04
C ARG A 466 -12.86 5.69 18.59
N ASP A 467 -13.67 5.05 17.74
CA ASP A 467 -13.94 5.54 16.41
C ASP A 467 -14.77 6.83 16.49
N SER A 468 -14.21 7.92 15.95
CA SER A 468 -14.89 9.21 15.83
C SER A 468 -15.53 9.41 14.45
N ASN A 469 -15.36 8.46 13.54
CA ASN A 469 -15.92 8.53 12.20
C ASN A 469 -17.39 8.06 12.19
N PRO A 470 -18.22 8.58 11.25
CA PRO A 470 -19.55 8.03 11.03
C PRO A 470 -19.48 6.56 10.60
N SER A 471 -20.36 5.70 11.11
CA SER A 471 -20.39 4.28 10.75
C SER A 471 -20.60 4.02 9.25
N THR A 472 -21.16 4.99 8.52
CA THR A 472 -21.45 4.91 7.08
C THR A 472 -20.21 4.99 6.20
N ILE A 473 -19.04 5.38 6.73
CA ILE A 473 -17.83 5.50 5.91
C ILE A 473 -17.18 4.14 5.60
N TRP A 474 -17.48 3.12 6.40
CA TRP A 474 -16.80 1.83 6.34
C TRP A 474 -17.38 0.92 5.26
N ASN A 475 -16.56 0.53 4.28
CA ASN A 475 -16.96 -0.38 3.22
C ASN A 475 -16.77 -1.84 3.67
N THR A 476 -17.73 -2.35 4.44
CA THR A 476 -17.74 -3.74 4.93
C THR A 476 -17.82 -4.77 3.79
N SER A 477 -18.39 -4.41 2.63
CA SER A 477 -18.46 -5.31 1.47
C SER A 477 -17.09 -5.59 0.82
N ALA A 478 -16.12 -4.67 1.01
CA ALA A 478 -14.74 -4.83 0.57
C ALA A 478 -13.82 -5.37 1.65
N ALA A 479 -14.38 -5.80 2.79
CA ALA A 479 -13.60 -6.38 3.88
C ALA A 479 -12.86 -7.64 3.44
N GLN A 480 -11.59 -7.74 3.80
CA GLN A 480 -10.78 -8.92 3.51
C GLN A 480 -9.95 -9.34 4.71
N ILE A 481 -9.78 -10.64 4.87
CA ILE A 481 -9.05 -11.23 6.00
C ILE A 481 -7.65 -11.64 5.55
N VAL A 482 -6.64 -11.16 6.26
CA VAL A 482 -5.27 -11.69 6.17
C VAL A 482 -5.03 -12.66 7.31
N ASN A 483 -4.61 -13.87 6.96
CA ASN A 483 -4.12 -14.84 7.93
C ASN A 483 -2.61 -14.67 8.13
N VAL A 484 -2.18 -14.54 9.38
CA VAL A 484 -0.77 -14.53 9.79
C VAL A 484 -0.52 -15.76 10.63
N HIS A 485 0.23 -16.72 10.08
CA HIS A 485 0.53 -17.97 10.77
C HIS A 485 1.85 -17.86 11.53
N PHE A 486 1.87 -18.38 12.76
CA PHE A 486 3.09 -18.46 13.55
C PHE A 486 3.62 -19.88 13.52
N LEU A 487 4.85 -20.04 13.05
CA LEU A 487 5.54 -21.32 13.07
C LEU A 487 6.62 -21.28 14.14
N ASP A 488 6.83 -22.41 14.82
CA ASP A 488 8.04 -22.54 15.62
C ASP A 488 9.29 -22.41 14.72
N PRO A 489 10.44 -21.96 15.27
CA PRO A 489 11.63 -21.68 14.47
C PRO A 489 12.15 -22.90 13.68
N PHE A 490 12.03 -24.11 14.24
CA PHE A 490 12.48 -25.33 13.57
C PHE A 490 11.58 -25.65 12.37
N SER A 491 10.26 -25.56 12.54
CA SER A 491 9.33 -25.74 11.43
C SER A 491 9.50 -24.66 10.35
N CYS A 492 9.74 -23.41 10.75
CA CYS A 492 10.00 -22.33 9.82
C CYS A 492 11.29 -22.55 9.02
N GLU A 493 12.39 -22.96 9.66
CA GLU A 493 13.64 -23.33 8.99
C GLU A 493 13.42 -24.51 8.04
N LYS A 494 12.65 -25.52 8.46
CA LYS A 494 12.33 -26.68 7.64
C LYS A 494 11.56 -26.32 6.37
N VAL A 495 10.62 -25.38 6.49
CA VAL A 495 9.81 -24.89 5.37
C VAL A 495 10.61 -23.92 4.50
N THR A 496 11.41 -23.03 5.07
CA THR A 496 12.04 -21.93 4.32
C THR A 496 13.46 -22.22 3.86
N HIS A 497 14.16 -23.15 4.54
CA HIS A 497 15.60 -23.35 4.52
C HIS A 497 16.41 -22.10 4.95
N ILE A 498 15.76 -21.16 5.62
CA ILE A 498 16.38 -19.96 6.18
C ILE A 498 16.37 -20.10 7.69
N VAL A 499 17.51 -19.87 8.33
CA VAL A 499 17.59 -19.92 9.79
C VAL A 499 16.94 -18.66 10.37
N PRO A 500 15.91 -18.80 11.22
CA PRO A 500 15.28 -17.64 11.85
C PRO A 500 16.25 -16.87 12.74
N PRO A 501 16.13 -15.52 12.82
CA PRO A 501 16.92 -14.72 13.75
C PRO A 501 16.76 -15.21 15.19
N PRO A 502 17.81 -15.16 16.04
CA PRO A 502 17.71 -15.61 17.43
C PRO A 502 16.69 -14.77 18.21
N PRO A 503 16.08 -15.30 19.30
CA PRO A 503 15.12 -14.58 20.15
C PRO A 503 15.62 -13.19 20.61
N PRO A 504 14.73 -12.25 20.95
CA PRO A 504 15.13 -10.97 21.51
C PRO A 504 15.88 -11.15 22.83
N VAL A 505 16.62 -10.11 23.22
CA VAL A 505 17.35 -10.09 24.50
C VAL A 505 16.41 -10.23 25.69
N ASP A 506 16.91 -10.83 26.77
CA ASP A 506 16.19 -10.88 28.04
C ASP A 506 16.15 -9.50 28.72
N GLY A 507 15.37 -9.40 29.80
CA GLY A 507 15.20 -8.14 30.53
C GLY A 507 16.49 -7.60 31.16
N ALA A 508 17.41 -8.46 31.59
CA ALA A 508 18.67 -8.03 32.20
C ALA A 508 19.59 -7.39 31.15
N GLU A 509 19.70 -8.03 29.98
CA GLU A 509 20.47 -7.51 28.85
C GLU A 509 19.78 -6.29 28.23
N TYR A 510 18.45 -6.22 28.20
CA TYR A 510 17.68 -5.04 27.79
C TYR A 510 18.03 -3.80 28.64
N ILE A 511 18.05 -3.98 29.97
CA ILE A 511 18.45 -2.95 30.94
C ILE A 511 19.92 -2.56 30.75
N LYS A 512 20.81 -3.55 30.61
CA LYS A 512 22.25 -3.34 30.44
C LYS A 512 22.55 -2.57 29.15
N LYS A 513 21.80 -2.83 28.07
CA LYS A 513 21.86 -2.09 26.81
C LYS A 513 21.25 -0.69 26.89
N GLY A 514 20.57 -0.35 28.00
CA GLY A 514 19.97 0.97 28.21
C GLY A 514 18.82 1.28 27.26
N LEU A 515 18.11 0.25 26.79
CA LEU A 515 16.99 0.41 25.87
C LEU A 515 15.79 1.06 26.58
N PRO A 516 15.01 1.91 25.88
CA PRO A 516 13.99 2.72 26.53
C PRO A 516 12.61 2.07 26.60
N PHE A 517 11.84 2.49 27.60
CA PHE A 517 10.40 2.28 27.63
C PHE A 517 9.67 3.52 27.14
N PHE A 518 8.46 3.34 26.62
CA PHE A 518 7.63 4.39 26.09
C PHE A 518 6.36 4.57 26.93
N VAL A 519 6.11 5.81 27.33
CA VAL A 519 4.88 6.28 27.96
C VAL A 519 4.07 6.96 26.89
N VAL A 520 2.81 6.60 26.75
CA VAL A 520 1.89 7.25 25.81
C VAL A 520 1.01 8.19 26.64
N ASP A 521 0.73 9.38 26.12
CA ASP A 521 -0.27 10.25 26.74
C ASP A 521 -1.64 9.56 26.68
N GLU A 522 -2.19 9.22 27.85
CA GLU A 522 -3.48 8.54 27.96
C GLU A 522 -4.62 9.44 27.47
N GLN A 523 -5.47 8.92 26.59
CA GLN A 523 -6.70 9.56 26.16
C GLN A 523 -7.90 8.92 26.86
N VAL A 524 -7.99 9.14 28.17
CA VAL A 524 -9.00 8.52 29.05
C VAL A 524 -10.43 8.75 28.55
N ASP A 525 -10.71 9.91 27.97
CA ASP A 525 -12.05 10.25 27.44
C ASP A 525 -12.32 9.65 26.04
N ASN A 526 -11.29 9.20 25.33
CA ASN A 526 -11.36 8.73 23.95
C ASN A 526 -10.90 7.26 23.79
N ARG A 527 -11.00 6.45 24.85
CA ARG A 527 -10.62 5.03 24.83
C ARG A 527 -11.82 4.09 24.97
N VAL A 528 -11.72 2.90 24.40
CA VAL A 528 -12.72 1.85 24.58
C VAL A 528 -12.69 1.26 25.99
N ASP A 529 -13.80 0.68 26.43
CA ASP A 529 -13.95 0.19 27.81
C ASP A 529 -13.28 -1.18 28.06
N GLY A 530 -12.74 -1.82 27.01
CA GLY A 530 -12.17 -3.16 27.04
C GLY A 530 -13.18 -4.27 26.77
N GLY A 531 -12.67 -5.42 26.33
CA GLY A 531 -13.48 -6.56 25.93
C GLY A 531 -13.75 -7.56 27.05
N ASP A 532 -14.52 -8.59 26.71
CA ASP A 532 -14.72 -9.74 27.58
C ASP A 532 -13.47 -10.61 27.63
N PHE A 533 -12.56 -10.32 28.57
CA PHE A 533 -11.36 -11.12 28.83
C PHE A 533 -11.19 -11.50 30.31
N ASN A 534 -12.24 -11.40 31.11
CA ASN A 534 -12.18 -11.70 32.54
C ASN A 534 -11.74 -13.16 32.82
N ASP A 535 -12.10 -14.07 31.92
CA ASP A 535 -11.75 -15.49 32.03
C ASP A 535 -10.39 -15.84 31.42
N VAL A 536 -9.72 -14.88 30.75
CA VAL A 536 -8.41 -15.11 30.13
C VAL A 536 -7.30 -14.89 31.14
N LYS A 537 -6.80 -16.01 31.63
CA LYS A 537 -5.67 -16.15 32.52
C LYS A 537 -4.37 -15.85 31.77
N SER A 538 -3.44 -15.25 32.48
CA SER A 538 -2.10 -15.02 31.95
C SER A 538 -1.27 -16.30 32.02
N ILE A 539 -0.18 -16.35 31.26
CA ILE A 539 0.71 -17.52 31.19
C ILE A 539 1.19 -17.94 32.59
N SER A 540 1.42 -16.99 33.48
CA SER A 540 1.82 -17.24 34.86
C SER A 540 0.81 -18.04 35.66
N THR A 541 -0.45 -17.61 35.60
CA THR A 541 -1.57 -18.19 36.33
C THR A 541 -1.75 -19.65 35.89
N ILE A 542 -1.66 -19.90 34.58
CA ILE A 542 -1.76 -21.25 34.02
C ILE A 542 -0.57 -22.14 34.42
N ASN A 543 0.66 -21.61 34.45
CA ASN A 543 1.82 -22.37 34.93
C ASN A 543 1.61 -22.82 36.39
N ALA A 544 1.13 -21.91 37.25
CA ALA A 544 0.85 -22.22 38.65
C ALA A 544 -0.23 -23.31 38.79
N GLU A 545 -1.32 -23.23 38.01
CA GLU A 545 -2.39 -24.23 37.99
C GLU A 545 -1.91 -25.61 37.52
N LYS A 546 -1.02 -25.65 36.53
CA LYS A 546 -0.41 -26.90 36.05
C LYS A 546 0.67 -27.45 36.99
N GLY A 547 0.90 -26.81 38.13
CA GLY A 547 1.96 -27.21 39.07
C GLY A 547 3.36 -27.11 38.45
N ILE A 548 3.53 -26.28 37.42
CA ILE A 548 4.83 -26.01 36.83
C ILE A 548 5.58 -25.12 37.81
N THR A 549 6.30 -25.75 38.73
CA THR A 549 7.30 -25.09 39.56
C THR A 549 8.48 -24.72 38.67
N ALA A 550 9.01 -23.50 38.79
CA ALA A 550 10.30 -23.23 38.16
C ALA A 550 11.36 -24.13 38.77
N GLU A 551 12.23 -24.63 37.91
CA GLU A 551 13.54 -25.03 38.37
C GLU A 551 14.21 -23.81 39.01
N PRO A 552 14.82 -23.94 40.20
CA PRO A 552 15.59 -22.85 40.78
C PRO A 552 16.71 -22.50 39.80
N SER A 553 16.61 -21.31 39.24
CA SER A 553 17.32 -20.82 38.06
C SER A 553 16.80 -21.38 36.74
N PHE A 554 16.07 -20.51 36.04
CA PHE A 554 15.97 -20.59 34.61
C PHE A 554 17.21 -19.92 34.04
N ASP A 555 18.09 -20.67 33.37
CA ASP A 555 19.18 -20.07 32.62
C ASP A 555 18.63 -19.65 31.24
N PRO A 556 18.73 -18.37 30.84
CA PRO A 556 18.36 -17.85 29.52
C PRO A 556 18.97 -18.63 28.32
N ASN A 557 19.87 -19.59 28.56
CA ASN A 557 20.66 -20.27 27.55
C ASN A 557 20.39 -21.78 27.38
N LYS A 558 19.14 -22.31 27.24
CA LYS A 558 18.81 -23.56 26.47
C LYS A 558 17.36 -24.10 26.59
N PRO A 559 16.86 -24.98 25.66
CA PRO A 559 17.59 -25.79 24.68
C PRO A 559 18.06 -25.02 23.46
N THR A 560 18.99 -25.61 22.73
CA THR A 560 19.53 -25.04 21.51
C THR A 560 19.91 -26.20 20.61
N ILE A 561 19.33 -26.24 19.41
CA ILE A 561 19.69 -27.22 18.40
C ILE A 561 21.02 -26.77 17.80
N ILE A 562 22.01 -27.65 17.83
CA ILE A 562 23.32 -27.43 17.21
C ILE A 562 23.32 -28.09 15.84
N ARG A 563 23.40 -27.27 14.78
CA ARG A 563 23.55 -27.74 13.40
C ARG A 563 25.03 -28.02 13.11
N PRO A 564 25.36 -29.08 12.35
CA PRO A 564 24.47 -29.95 11.56
C PRO A 564 24.03 -31.24 12.24
N CYS A 565 24.41 -31.47 13.51
CA CYS A 565 24.23 -32.76 14.17
C CYS A 565 22.90 -32.95 14.91
N ASP A 566 22.01 -31.96 14.89
CA ASP A 566 20.67 -31.95 15.51
C ASP A 566 20.62 -32.39 16.98
N HIS A 567 21.74 -32.26 17.69
CA HIS A 567 21.80 -32.58 19.10
C HIS A 567 21.22 -31.44 19.94
N GLN A 568 20.27 -31.79 20.82
CA GLN A 568 19.80 -30.92 21.88
C GLN A 568 20.86 -30.86 22.99
N PHE A 569 21.27 -29.64 23.38
CA PHE A 569 22.31 -29.43 24.40
C PHE A 569 21.76 -28.86 25.71
N CYS A 570 22.48 -29.11 26.82
CA CYS A 570 22.27 -28.49 28.15
C CYS A 570 23.32 -27.38 28.43
N ASN A 571 23.07 -26.49 29.39
CA ASN A 571 23.89 -25.31 29.70
C ASN A 571 25.40 -25.61 29.83
N ILE A 572 25.75 -26.71 30.49
CA ILE A 572 27.13 -27.18 30.70
C ILE A 572 27.90 -27.29 29.38
N CYS A 573 27.24 -27.69 28.29
CA CYS A 573 27.87 -27.85 26.99
C CYS A 573 28.10 -26.53 26.24
N ILE A 574 27.33 -25.45 26.48
CA ILE A 574 27.61 -24.12 25.89
C ILE A 574 28.77 -23.47 26.62
N LYS A 575 28.83 -23.57 27.96
CA LYS A 575 29.97 -23.03 28.73
C LYS A 575 31.30 -23.65 28.29
N LYS A 576 31.32 -24.95 27.96
CA LYS A 576 32.50 -25.59 27.36
C LYS A 576 32.88 -25.00 26.00
N LEU A 577 31.91 -24.62 25.17
CA LEU A 577 32.12 -23.97 23.86
C LEU A 577 32.61 -22.51 23.99
N GLU A 578 32.15 -21.77 25.00
CA GLU A 578 32.61 -20.40 25.27
C GLU A 578 33.99 -20.36 25.94
N ILE A 579 34.29 -21.33 26.82
CA ILE A 579 35.61 -21.45 27.44
C ILE A 579 36.69 -21.73 26.38
N SER A 580 36.39 -22.55 25.36
CA SER A 580 37.29 -22.77 24.23
C SER A 580 37.62 -21.53 23.40
N ARG A 581 36.87 -20.43 23.60
CA ARG A 581 37.07 -19.14 22.95
C ARG A 581 38.01 -18.21 23.72
N SER A 582 38.18 -18.46 25.03
CA SER A 582 38.96 -17.59 25.94
C SER A 582 40.43 -17.97 26.00
N SER A 583 40.80 -19.15 25.48
CA SER A 583 42.18 -19.55 25.18
C SER A 583 42.52 -19.07 23.76
N GLY A 584 43.05 -17.85 23.67
CA GLY A 584 43.23 -17.10 22.42
C GLY A 584 44.10 -17.76 21.36
N ASP A 585 43.47 -18.15 20.26
CA ASP A 585 44.08 -18.18 18.93
C ASP A 585 43.14 -17.45 17.95
N GLU A 586 43.63 -16.38 17.33
CA GLU A 586 42.93 -15.57 16.31
C GLU A 586 42.93 -16.28 14.94
N GLY A 587 42.51 -17.54 14.91
CA GLY A 587 42.34 -18.33 13.69
C GLY A 587 41.02 -19.09 13.72
N ASP A 588 40.22 -18.91 12.67
CA ASP A 588 38.99 -19.60 12.26
C ASP A 588 38.61 -20.83 13.11
N SER A 589 38.07 -20.59 14.32
CA SER A 589 37.73 -21.66 15.26
C SER A 589 36.30 -22.14 14.99
N CYS A 590 36.20 -23.19 14.18
CA CYS A 590 34.95 -23.89 13.96
C CYS A 590 34.50 -24.54 15.28
N TRP A 591 33.32 -24.15 15.76
CA TRP A 591 32.74 -24.63 17.02
C TRP A 591 32.58 -26.15 16.95
N LYS A 592 32.86 -26.93 18.01
CA LYS A 592 32.75 -28.41 17.96
C LYS A 592 31.67 -28.91 18.91
N CYS A 593 30.68 -29.59 18.36
CA CYS A 593 29.55 -30.19 19.08
C CYS A 593 30.07 -31.06 20.24
N PRO A 594 29.79 -30.73 21.51
CA PRO A 594 30.35 -31.47 22.65
C PRO A 594 29.86 -32.93 22.78
N ARG A 595 28.85 -33.31 21.98
CA ARG A 595 28.24 -34.64 21.99
C ARG A 595 28.79 -35.55 20.88
N CYS A 596 29.01 -35.03 19.68
CA CYS A 596 29.48 -35.83 18.54
C CYS A 596 30.78 -35.34 17.91
N GLY A 597 31.32 -34.21 18.36
CA GLY A 597 32.57 -33.64 17.84
C GLY A 597 32.47 -33.03 16.45
N CYS A 598 31.28 -32.97 15.83
CA CYS A 598 31.09 -32.32 14.54
C CYS A 598 31.25 -30.81 14.64
N ASP A 599 31.71 -30.19 13.56
CA ASP A 599 31.71 -28.74 13.40
C ASP A 599 30.30 -28.17 13.52
N VAL A 600 30.15 -27.08 14.27
CA VAL A 600 28.90 -26.40 14.56
C VAL A 600 28.86 -25.14 13.72
N ALA A 601 27.96 -25.15 12.74
CA ALA A 601 27.77 -24.02 11.86
C ALA A 601 26.84 -22.97 12.48
N HIS A 602 25.81 -23.39 13.22
CA HIS A 602 24.82 -22.49 13.83
C HIS A 602 24.15 -23.12 15.08
N VAL A 603 23.81 -22.25 16.03
CA VAL A 603 23.13 -22.50 17.31
C VAL A 603 21.70 -21.91 17.24
N ALA A 604 20.66 -22.74 17.10
CA ALA A 604 19.25 -22.31 16.96
C ALA A 604 18.50 -22.48 18.31
N GLY A 605 18.23 -21.38 19.02
CA GLY A 605 17.81 -21.35 20.44
C GLY A 605 16.33 -21.64 20.72
N PHE A 606 15.96 -21.58 21.99
CA PHE A 606 14.60 -21.25 22.46
C PHE A 606 14.64 -19.79 22.95
N ALA A 607 13.53 -19.04 22.90
CA ALA A 607 13.49 -17.76 23.61
C ALA A 607 13.80 -18.00 25.08
N ALA A 608 14.78 -17.25 25.59
CA ALA A 608 15.22 -17.29 26.97
C ALA A 608 13.97 -17.37 27.83
N PRO A 609 13.76 -18.52 28.47
CA PRO A 609 12.49 -18.66 29.09
C PRO A 609 12.61 -17.76 30.36
N MET A 610 11.59 -16.93 30.62
CA MET A 610 11.67 -15.94 31.70
C MET A 610 11.44 -16.59 33.07
N ASN A 611 12.12 -16.06 34.10
CA ASN A 611 11.99 -16.46 35.52
C ASN A 611 10.52 -16.59 35.95
N LEU A 612 10.29 -17.17 37.14
CA LEU A 612 8.95 -17.33 37.69
C LEU A 612 8.13 -16.05 37.52
N PRO A 613 6.85 -16.19 37.18
CA PRO A 613 5.93 -15.08 37.32
C PRO A 613 5.98 -14.49 38.73
N GLY A 614 6.13 -13.16 38.82
CA GLY A 614 6.29 -12.46 40.09
C GLY A 614 7.73 -12.37 40.64
N GLU A 615 8.70 -13.11 40.08
CA GLU A 615 10.14 -12.93 40.36
C GLU A 615 10.84 -11.98 39.37
N GLU A 616 10.10 -11.52 38.36
CA GLU A 616 10.54 -10.69 37.25
C GLU A 616 10.67 -9.20 37.64
N SER A 617 11.29 -8.89 38.79
CA SER A 617 11.46 -7.49 39.18
C SER A 617 12.53 -6.80 38.33
N LEU A 618 12.12 -6.16 37.23
CA LEU A 618 12.92 -5.21 36.46
C LEU A 618 13.11 -3.91 37.27
N LYS A 619 13.84 -3.97 38.38
CA LYS A 619 14.21 -2.79 39.17
C LYS A 619 15.46 -2.15 38.55
N ALA A 620 15.28 -1.30 37.55
CA ALA A 620 16.39 -0.57 36.95
C ALA A 620 16.01 0.83 36.47
N LYS A 621 16.99 1.76 36.53
CA LYS A 621 16.85 3.11 35.99
C LYS A 621 17.00 3.07 34.47
N VAL A 622 15.91 2.82 33.77
CA VAL A 622 15.84 2.82 32.30
C VAL A 622 15.35 4.18 31.78
N PRO A 623 15.80 4.62 30.59
CA PRO A 623 15.26 5.81 29.96
C PRO A 623 13.78 5.59 29.60
N VAL A 624 12.93 6.56 29.94
CA VAL A 624 11.50 6.54 29.57
C VAL A 624 11.25 7.71 28.60
N HIS A 625 10.71 7.39 27.43
CA HIS A 625 10.33 8.35 26.41
C HIS A 625 8.82 8.56 26.43
N VAL A 626 8.37 9.82 26.49
CA VAL A 626 6.95 10.14 26.36
C VAL A 626 6.60 10.33 24.89
N LEU A 627 5.70 9.51 24.36
CA LEU A 627 5.12 9.61 23.03
C LEU A 627 3.88 10.52 23.12
N LYS A 628 3.99 11.71 22.51
CA LYS A 628 2.82 12.56 22.24
C LYS A 628 2.07 12.04 21.03
N VAL A 629 0.77 11.84 21.16
CA VAL A 629 -0.13 11.49 20.05
C VAL A 629 -0.75 12.79 19.54
N GLU A 630 -0.09 13.47 18.60
CA GLU A 630 -0.68 14.60 17.86
C GLU A 630 -0.71 14.29 16.35
N ASP A 631 -1.83 14.64 15.73
CA ASP A 631 -2.15 14.54 14.29
C ASP A 631 -1.17 15.37 13.42
N GLY A 632 0.04 14.83 13.22
CA GLY A 632 1.00 15.34 12.25
C GLY A 632 2.21 16.11 12.82
N ARG A 633 3.36 15.43 12.73
CA ARG A 633 4.78 15.88 12.69
C ARG A 633 5.54 16.18 14.01
N ALA A 634 6.66 15.44 14.07
CA ALA A 634 8.02 15.80 14.53
C ALA A 634 8.53 15.30 15.91
N GLN A 635 9.84 15.04 15.89
CA GLN A 635 10.67 14.32 16.85
C GLN A 635 10.68 14.85 18.29
N PHE A 636 10.72 13.89 19.22
CA PHE A 636 11.23 13.93 20.60
C PHE A 636 11.46 15.28 21.27
N GLN A 637 10.70 15.56 22.34
CA GLN A 637 11.15 16.44 23.44
C GLN A 637 10.64 15.95 24.81
N SER A 638 11.23 14.87 25.33
CA SER A 638 11.77 14.83 26.71
C SER A 638 12.10 13.39 27.11
N ILE A 639 13.30 13.19 27.65
CA ILE A 639 13.69 11.98 28.37
C ILE A 639 13.36 12.24 29.84
N ARG A 640 12.35 11.57 30.40
CA ARG A 640 12.18 11.53 31.85
C ARG A 640 12.81 10.25 32.36
N ARG A 641 13.84 10.36 33.19
CA ARG A 641 14.36 9.20 33.95
C ARG A 641 13.45 9.01 35.17
N MET A 642 12.53 8.05 35.10
CA MET A 642 11.76 7.63 36.27
C MET A 642 12.44 6.44 36.97
N ARG A 643 12.30 6.37 38.30
CA ARG A 643 12.55 5.13 39.04
C ARG A 643 11.32 4.25 38.81
N VAL A 644 11.50 3.12 38.12
CA VAL A 644 10.58 1.99 38.17
C VAL A 644 10.90 1.16 39.41
#